data_AF-A0A821WR65-F1
#
_entry.id   AF-A0A821WR65-F1
#
_cell.length_a   1.000
_cell.length_b   1.000
_cell.length_c   1.000
_cell.angle_alpha   90.00
_cell.angle_beta   90.00
_cell.angle_gamma   90.00
#
_symmetry.space_group_name_H-M   'P 1'
#
loop_
_entity.id
_entity.type
_entity.pdbx_description
1 polymer ?
#
loop_
_entity_poly.entity_id
_entity_poly.type
_entity_poly.pdbx_seq_one_letter_code
_entity_poly.pdbx_strand_id
1 'polypeptide(L)'
;MKLLTILLAGLCASTFGYLIKVPTTPTKPRIAPIGWVNIQKLMLPLFDNICEDSSDPTIVKLSIEFAFDSADFLETEVIEKLQSFKSSKGLLAKGEIFSETIDEHFNEFRLVYNVLYNAKDFDIFYKVACWARQNVNCGIFTNAIYLAIMTRKDTEKLSIPAPYELIPNYFVRKDYIIQAASLISEKDIFLSDNIREDGNTFIVDANYTDYESSEEAVLSYFHEDVGLNSYFYLTTLKNLPWIDTEFQRNVRYGEYIYHFMKQLIIRYDLERYSNDLYETDGINWDDMEVTRYDPMIMYSNGNDFTSRQGICSQDVISSLKDIENNIATTVTHLRDGGFNKAAILRHVMDIMLFNDNSYINLAIKAMTDDISTKSSLSALSHSMTKLRDPIFWRIIKKMVENVSNSLKVLPGYTKNQLYFPGVQIMNVDVKKVMTSFDPYVFDVTDAMKYGDQDPNFQIKINQGRLNHKPFAIKVNVSSMVVQKGIMKLYLGPKVTLGEIRENKNLFMLLDSFEINLKRGSNLITRTSDEINNISDDFVPLRTVRKNVIDSEFGVDALPLNSVRSQIGFPSRLILPKGSSDGLPFQLFAFVAPYIKAIPGGSKANIQLNYDAIFSPGYPFDLDIDIQELFNLPNTLLKDITITHKTESKPGTYGSGYNREKKWDVVDDNIMDYDIPSDPLALGTRPEFTKKKDAFDYKSRKGQYGKKDKYTIDKTDPITKIPDETVEFRKDIEFNKVYTKNEENSDNIQYKVISKKDENMAIDKIITKDVKTEDKEGTSIDTTELDKTIDDIVNDLKVEPIYLLSSPRRRYPTIFNIILKPPYKETESDERVYE
;
A
#
# COMPACT_ATOMS: atom_id res chain seq x y z
N MET A 1 -62.41 11.35 20.91
CA MET A 1 -61.52 10.16 20.87
C MET A 1 -61.40 9.49 19.49
N LYS A 2 -62.47 9.12 18.77
CA LYS A 2 -62.34 8.37 17.49
C LYS A 2 -61.66 9.12 16.32
N LEU A 3 -61.59 10.45 16.33
CA LEU A 3 -60.90 11.23 15.27
C LEU A 3 -59.36 11.25 15.45
N LEU A 4 -58.87 11.15 16.70
CA LEU A 4 -57.44 11.26 17.01
C LEU A 4 -56.68 9.98 16.68
N THR A 5 -57.33 8.82 16.81
CA THR A 5 -56.77 7.50 16.46
C THR A 5 -56.59 7.31 14.95
N ILE A 6 -57.46 7.90 14.12
CA ILE A 6 -57.33 7.83 12.65
C ILE A 6 -56.16 8.70 12.17
N LEU A 7 -55.91 9.83 12.83
CA LEU A 7 -54.79 10.73 12.52
C LEU A 7 -53.44 10.14 12.96
N LEU A 8 -53.39 9.40 14.08
CA LEU A 8 -52.20 8.61 14.47
C LEU A 8 -51.95 7.44 13.50
N ALA A 9 -53.00 6.71 13.09
CA ALA A 9 -52.86 5.62 12.11
C ALA A 9 -52.36 6.12 10.74
N GLY A 10 -52.77 7.32 10.32
CA GLY A 10 -52.26 7.97 9.10
C GLY A 10 -50.79 8.40 9.19
N LEU A 11 -50.27 8.70 10.38
CA LEU A 11 -48.87 9.06 10.60
C LEU A 11 -47.93 7.85 10.78
N CYS A 12 -48.46 6.70 11.19
CA CYS A 12 -47.68 5.46 11.29
C CYS A 12 -47.60 4.63 9.99
N ALA A 13 -48.35 4.99 8.94
CA ALA A 13 -48.41 4.24 7.69
C ALA A 13 -47.37 4.68 6.62
N SER A 14 -46.62 5.77 6.85
CA SER A 14 -45.64 6.31 5.90
C SER A 14 -44.20 5.83 6.10
N THR A 15 -43.94 4.98 7.11
CA THR A 15 -42.63 4.39 7.39
C THR A 15 -42.45 2.97 6.83
N PHE A 16 -43.33 2.54 5.91
CA PHE A 16 -43.09 1.31 5.16
C PHE A 16 -41.74 1.38 4.45
N GLY A 17 -40.92 0.35 4.70
CA GLY A 17 -39.52 0.37 4.34
C GLY A 17 -39.31 0.58 2.85
N TYR A 18 -38.72 1.71 2.49
CA TYR A 18 -37.94 1.80 1.26
C TYR A 18 -36.89 0.70 1.32
N LEU A 19 -37.13 -0.37 0.56
CA LEU A 19 -36.09 -1.25 0.07
C LEU A 19 -35.12 -0.35 -0.71
N ILE A 20 -34.02 0.03 -0.05
CA ILE A 20 -32.96 0.80 -0.68
C ILE A 20 -32.30 -0.14 -1.69
N LYS A 21 -32.80 -0.12 -2.93
CA LYS A 21 -31.93 -0.35 -4.09
C LYS A 21 -30.89 0.75 -4.02
N VAL A 22 -29.71 0.43 -3.49
CA VAL A 22 -28.53 1.29 -3.61
C VAL A 22 -28.35 1.51 -5.12
N PRO A 23 -28.38 2.76 -5.62
CA PRO A 23 -28.22 3.01 -7.05
C PRO A 23 -26.74 2.89 -7.44
N THR A 24 -26.21 1.67 -7.39
CA THR A 24 -24.93 1.31 -7.99
C THR A 24 -25.08 1.35 -9.51
N THR A 25 -25.19 2.56 -10.05
CA THR A 25 -25.01 2.80 -11.48
C THR A 25 -23.54 2.46 -11.74
N PRO A 26 -23.19 1.36 -12.43
CA PRO A 26 -21.80 0.95 -12.52
C PRO A 26 -21.01 2.06 -13.20
N THR A 27 -19.95 2.53 -12.55
CA THR A 27 -18.96 3.41 -13.17
C THR A 27 -18.46 2.69 -14.41
N LYS A 28 -18.81 3.19 -15.60
CA LYS A 28 -18.34 2.59 -16.85
C LYS A 28 -16.81 2.64 -16.83
N PRO A 29 -16.10 1.49 -16.83
CA PRO A 29 -14.66 1.48 -16.78
C PRO A 29 -14.12 2.23 -18.00
N ARG A 30 -13.09 3.04 -17.80
CA ARG A 30 -12.34 3.61 -18.92
C ARG A 30 -11.55 2.48 -19.56
N ILE A 31 -11.64 2.36 -20.87
CA ILE A 31 -10.96 1.31 -21.62
C ILE A 31 -9.54 1.79 -21.98
N ALA A 32 -8.55 0.91 -21.83
CA ALA A 32 -7.17 1.20 -22.21
C ALA A 32 -7.03 1.34 -23.74
N PRO A 33 -6.39 2.41 -24.25
CA PRO A 33 -5.96 2.46 -25.65
C PRO A 33 -4.97 1.33 -25.96
N ILE A 34 -4.92 0.89 -27.22
CA ILE A 34 -4.02 -0.20 -27.70
C ILE A 34 -2.56 0.01 -27.26
N GLY A 35 -2.06 1.25 -27.28
CA GLY A 35 -0.71 1.56 -26.79
C GLY A 35 -0.49 1.20 -25.31
N TRP A 36 -1.48 1.40 -24.45
CA TRP A 36 -1.41 1.00 -23.03
C TRP A 36 -1.52 -0.52 -22.84
N VAL A 37 -2.30 -1.21 -23.68
CA VAL A 37 -2.37 -2.69 -23.70
C VAL A 37 -0.99 -3.27 -24.02
N ASN A 38 -0.28 -2.71 -25.02
CA ASN A 38 1.08 -3.13 -25.37
C ASN A 38 2.10 -2.86 -24.25
N ILE A 39 2.04 -1.70 -23.59
CA ILE A 39 2.90 -1.37 -22.44
C ILE A 39 2.63 -2.36 -21.30
N GLN A 40 1.36 -2.62 -20.95
CA GLN A 40 1.00 -3.61 -19.93
C GLN A 40 1.53 -5.01 -20.30
N LYS A 41 1.37 -5.44 -21.55
CA LYS A 41 1.85 -6.74 -22.05
C LYS A 41 3.35 -6.92 -21.88
N LEU A 42 4.15 -5.90 -22.22
CA LEU A 42 5.61 -5.93 -22.05
C LEU A 42 6.01 -5.96 -20.57
N MET A 43 5.28 -5.26 -19.70
CA MET A 43 5.61 -5.20 -18.27
C MET A 43 5.28 -6.48 -17.50
N LEU A 44 4.28 -7.26 -17.91
CA LEU A 44 3.80 -8.42 -17.16
C LEU A 44 4.89 -9.52 -16.94
N PRO A 45 5.71 -9.93 -17.92
CA PRO A 45 6.78 -10.92 -17.72
C PRO A 45 7.88 -10.51 -16.74
N LEU A 46 8.09 -9.21 -16.50
CA LEU A 46 9.09 -8.74 -15.51
C LEU A 46 8.76 -9.18 -14.08
N PHE A 47 7.51 -9.54 -13.82
CA PHE A 47 7.01 -9.96 -12.50
C PHE A 47 6.95 -11.49 -12.32
N ASP A 48 7.22 -12.27 -13.37
CA ASP A 48 7.22 -13.73 -13.26
C ASP A 48 8.41 -14.21 -12.44
N ASN A 49 8.12 -15.04 -11.44
CA ASN A 49 9.06 -15.61 -10.46
C ASN A 49 10.18 -14.64 -10.06
N ILE A 50 9.82 -13.48 -9.50
CA ILE A 50 10.69 -12.29 -9.39
C ILE A 50 12.01 -12.53 -8.62
N CYS A 51 12.08 -13.58 -7.81
CA CYS A 51 13.27 -13.96 -7.06
C CYS A 51 14.28 -14.83 -7.83
N GLU A 52 13.84 -15.57 -8.85
CA GLU A 52 14.67 -16.41 -9.73
C GLU A 52 15.11 -15.65 -10.99
N ASP A 53 16.04 -16.22 -11.78
CA ASP A 53 16.38 -15.68 -13.10
C ASP A 53 15.20 -15.79 -14.08
N SER A 54 14.98 -14.77 -14.90
CA SER A 54 13.84 -14.76 -15.83
C SER A 54 14.15 -15.63 -17.05
N SER A 55 13.32 -16.64 -17.32
CA SER A 55 13.40 -17.49 -18.51
C SER A 55 12.78 -16.85 -19.77
N ASP A 56 12.08 -15.71 -19.65
CA ASP A 56 11.49 -15.01 -20.82
C ASP A 56 12.58 -14.63 -21.85
N PRO A 57 12.48 -15.10 -23.12
CA PRO A 57 13.51 -14.85 -24.13
C PRO A 57 13.71 -13.38 -24.49
N THR A 58 12.67 -12.55 -24.33
CA THR A 58 12.75 -11.10 -24.61
C THR A 58 13.54 -10.41 -23.51
N ILE A 59 13.25 -10.71 -22.25
CA ILE A 59 13.97 -10.18 -21.08
C ILE A 59 15.44 -10.61 -21.13
N VAL A 60 15.72 -11.91 -21.33
CA VAL A 60 17.10 -12.42 -21.47
C VAL A 60 17.84 -11.70 -22.59
N LYS A 61 17.27 -11.68 -23.81
CA LYS A 61 17.90 -11.05 -24.96
C LYS A 61 18.18 -9.57 -24.74
N LEU A 62 17.18 -8.80 -24.30
CA LEU A 62 17.33 -7.37 -24.06
C LEU A 62 18.33 -7.08 -22.93
N SER A 63 18.42 -7.92 -21.90
CA SER A 63 19.42 -7.77 -20.82
C SER A 63 20.86 -7.93 -21.30
N ILE A 64 21.08 -8.78 -22.32
CA ILE A 64 22.40 -9.06 -22.91
C ILE A 64 22.75 -7.98 -23.94
N GLU A 65 21.78 -7.56 -24.76
CA GLU A 65 21.97 -6.52 -25.78
C GLU A 65 22.05 -5.09 -25.20
N PHE A 66 21.63 -4.89 -23.95
CA PHE A 66 21.60 -3.57 -23.32
C PHE A 66 22.99 -3.12 -22.85
N ALA A 67 23.46 -2.01 -23.42
CA ALA A 67 24.61 -1.25 -22.97
C ALA A 67 24.15 0.12 -22.45
N PHE A 68 24.80 0.60 -21.38
CA PHE A 68 24.52 1.92 -20.84
C PHE A 68 25.12 3.03 -21.72
N ASP A 69 24.26 3.81 -22.38
CA ASP A 69 24.61 5.07 -23.03
C ASP A 69 23.99 6.24 -22.25
N SER A 70 24.79 7.21 -21.82
CA SER A 70 24.30 8.39 -21.10
C SER A 70 23.30 9.23 -21.91
N ALA A 71 23.31 9.14 -23.25
CA ALA A 71 22.33 9.80 -24.12
C ALA A 71 20.92 9.17 -24.10
N ASP A 72 20.74 8.05 -23.40
CA ASP A 72 19.45 7.41 -23.15
C ASP A 72 18.74 7.89 -21.87
N PHE A 73 19.39 8.77 -21.09
CA PHE A 73 18.90 9.25 -19.78
C PHE A 73 18.72 10.77 -19.73
N LEU A 74 17.77 11.23 -18.92
CA LEU A 74 17.47 12.65 -18.68
C LEU A 74 18.59 13.33 -17.85
N GLU A 75 19.12 12.61 -16.87
CA GLU A 75 20.28 12.99 -16.07
C GLU A 75 21.44 12.04 -16.41
N THR A 76 22.51 12.55 -17.03
CA THR A 76 23.63 11.72 -17.49
C THR A 76 24.44 11.10 -16.36
N GLU A 77 24.51 11.78 -15.21
CA GLU A 77 25.31 11.37 -14.04
C GLU A 77 24.81 10.07 -13.36
N VAL A 78 23.57 9.65 -13.60
CA VAL A 78 23.00 8.47 -12.91
C VAL A 78 23.74 7.18 -13.27
N ILE A 79 24.25 7.11 -14.50
CA ILE A 79 25.03 5.98 -15.00
C ILE A 79 26.42 5.94 -14.36
N GLU A 80 27.10 7.09 -14.30
CA GLU A 80 28.42 7.21 -13.65
C GLU A 80 28.33 6.85 -12.17
N LYS A 81 27.28 7.29 -11.47
CA LYS A 81 27.02 6.95 -10.06
C LYS A 81 26.80 5.44 -9.85
N LEU A 82 25.98 4.80 -10.69
CA LEU A 82 25.76 3.34 -10.62
C LEU A 82 27.03 2.55 -10.97
N GLN A 83 27.76 2.94 -12.00
CA GLN A 83 29.00 2.27 -12.42
C GLN A 83 30.12 2.43 -11.38
N SER A 84 30.24 3.61 -10.77
CA SER A 84 31.18 3.88 -9.68
C SER A 84 30.85 3.03 -8.43
N PHE A 85 29.58 2.95 -8.03
CA PHE A 85 29.13 2.08 -6.94
C PHE A 85 29.44 0.60 -7.24
N LYS A 86 29.05 0.10 -8.42
CA LYS A 86 29.34 -1.27 -8.86
C LYS A 86 30.84 -1.60 -8.88
N SER A 87 31.69 -0.62 -9.22
CA SER A 87 33.14 -0.80 -9.29
C SER A 87 33.84 -0.71 -7.93
N SER A 88 33.22 -0.06 -6.94
CA SER A 88 33.82 0.18 -5.61
C SER A 88 33.32 -0.76 -4.52
N LYS A 89 32.01 -1.09 -4.50
CA LYS A 89 31.39 -2.00 -3.53
C LYS A 89 30.83 -3.30 -4.15
N GLY A 90 30.63 -3.33 -5.47
CA GLY A 90 29.82 -4.37 -6.11
C GLY A 90 28.32 -4.06 -6.04
N LEU A 91 27.50 -4.98 -6.54
CA LEU A 91 26.05 -4.99 -6.33
C LEU A 91 25.70 -6.10 -5.33
N LEU A 92 24.60 -5.96 -4.60
CA LEU A 92 24.06 -7.00 -3.74
C LEU A 92 23.79 -8.26 -4.56
N ALA A 93 24.39 -9.38 -4.16
CA ALA A 93 24.25 -10.63 -4.91
C ALA A 93 22.79 -11.11 -4.93
N LYS A 94 22.42 -11.85 -6.00
CA LYS A 94 21.16 -12.58 -6.03
C LYS A 94 21.17 -13.68 -4.95
N GLY A 95 20.01 -13.93 -4.34
CA GLY A 95 19.86 -14.83 -3.18
C GLY A 95 20.19 -14.21 -1.82
N GLU A 96 20.91 -13.08 -1.75
CA GLU A 96 21.09 -12.33 -0.51
C GLU A 96 19.81 -11.60 -0.09
N ILE A 97 19.65 -11.35 1.21
CA ILE A 97 18.49 -10.64 1.76
C ILE A 97 18.69 -9.13 1.63
N PHE A 98 17.91 -8.48 0.76
CA PHE A 98 17.75 -7.03 0.77
C PHE A 98 17.04 -6.57 2.05
N SER A 99 17.41 -5.41 2.58
CA SER A 99 16.71 -4.76 3.69
C SER A 99 16.77 -3.25 3.53
N GLU A 100 15.68 -2.57 3.91
CA GLU A 100 15.59 -1.10 3.93
C GLU A 100 16.43 -0.48 5.07
N THR A 101 16.79 -1.24 6.09
CA THR A 101 17.54 -0.74 7.27
C THR A 101 19.06 -0.89 7.14
N ILE A 102 19.54 -1.37 5.99
CA ILE A 102 20.98 -1.46 5.67
C ILE A 102 21.30 -0.37 4.65
N ASP A 103 22.11 0.62 5.04
CA ASP A 103 22.40 1.81 4.23
C ASP A 103 23.00 1.47 2.86
N GLU A 104 23.89 0.47 2.78
CA GLU A 104 24.41 -0.07 1.50
C GLU A 104 23.29 -0.52 0.56
N HIS A 105 22.37 -1.35 1.06
CA HIS A 105 21.29 -1.94 0.29
C HIS A 105 20.31 -0.85 -0.17
N PHE A 106 19.98 0.07 0.74
CA PHE A 106 19.06 1.17 0.50
C PHE A 106 19.62 2.19 -0.51
N ASN A 107 20.93 2.48 -0.45
CA ASN A 107 21.62 3.31 -1.44
C ASN A 107 21.73 2.63 -2.81
N GLU A 108 22.01 1.33 -2.88
CA GLU A 108 21.98 0.59 -4.15
C GLU A 108 20.60 0.64 -4.79
N PHE A 109 19.55 0.42 -3.99
CA PHE A 109 18.15 0.57 -4.44
C PHE A 109 17.86 1.97 -4.97
N ARG A 110 18.31 3.03 -4.28
CA ARG A 110 18.20 4.41 -4.78
C ARG A 110 18.89 4.59 -6.13
N LEU A 111 20.08 4.02 -6.33
CA LEU A 111 20.81 4.10 -7.60
C LEU A 111 20.07 3.37 -8.74
N VAL A 112 19.61 2.13 -8.49
CA VAL A 112 18.84 1.35 -9.49
C VAL A 112 17.53 2.05 -9.86
N TYR A 113 16.81 2.59 -8.86
CA TYR A 113 15.62 3.42 -9.10
C TYR A 113 15.94 4.66 -9.95
N ASN A 114 17.02 5.40 -9.64
CA ASN A 114 17.37 6.61 -10.37
C ASN A 114 17.63 6.34 -11.87
N VAL A 115 18.22 5.19 -12.22
CA VAL A 115 18.44 4.79 -13.61
C VAL A 115 17.12 4.43 -14.30
N LEU A 116 16.23 3.68 -13.65
CA LEU A 116 14.87 3.38 -14.17
C LEU A 116 14.03 4.66 -14.36
N TYR A 117 14.06 5.57 -13.39
CA TYR A 117 13.29 6.81 -13.43
C TYR A 117 13.79 7.77 -14.51
N ASN A 118 15.11 7.94 -14.66
CA ASN A 118 15.69 8.87 -15.61
C ASN A 118 15.76 8.37 -17.06
N ALA A 119 15.35 7.13 -17.36
CA ALA A 119 15.24 6.66 -18.75
C ALA A 119 14.32 7.58 -19.57
N LYS A 120 14.81 8.13 -20.68
CA LYS A 120 14.15 9.25 -21.42
C LYS A 120 12.77 8.92 -21.99
N ASP A 121 12.50 7.64 -22.25
CA ASP A 121 11.26 7.12 -22.81
C ASP A 121 11.00 5.68 -22.30
N PHE A 122 9.85 5.12 -22.69
CA PHE A 122 9.44 3.78 -22.29
C PHE A 122 10.33 2.68 -22.89
N ASP A 123 10.84 2.84 -24.11
CA ASP A 123 11.67 1.82 -24.78
C ASP A 123 13.01 1.65 -24.04
N ILE A 124 13.62 2.75 -23.57
CA ILE A 124 14.80 2.70 -22.69
C ILE A 124 14.44 2.15 -21.31
N PHE A 125 13.37 2.65 -20.68
CA PHE A 125 12.93 2.18 -19.37
C PHE A 125 12.72 0.67 -19.33
N TYR A 126 12.07 0.11 -20.37
CA TYR A 126 11.84 -1.33 -20.48
C TYR A 126 13.15 -2.12 -20.62
N LYS A 127 14.10 -1.66 -21.45
CA LYS A 127 15.43 -2.31 -21.56
C LYS A 127 16.21 -2.28 -20.23
N VAL A 128 16.20 -1.14 -19.53
CA VAL A 128 16.80 -1.02 -18.18
C VAL A 128 16.11 -1.96 -17.20
N ALA A 129 14.78 -2.09 -17.26
CA ALA A 129 14.03 -3.03 -16.43
C ALA A 129 14.39 -4.50 -16.74
N CYS A 130 14.54 -4.88 -18.02
CA CYS A 130 15.03 -6.21 -18.40
C CYS A 130 16.46 -6.47 -17.89
N TRP A 131 17.35 -5.48 -18.02
CA TRP A 131 18.70 -5.55 -17.46
C TRP A 131 18.67 -5.74 -15.93
N ALA A 132 17.90 -4.91 -15.22
CA ALA A 132 17.80 -4.97 -13.76
C ALA A 132 17.20 -6.30 -13.28
N ARG A 133 16.14 -6.80 -13.94
CA ARG A 133 15.51 -8.09 -13.67
C ARG A 133 16.51 -9.26 -13.70
N GLN A 134 17.53 -9.19 -14.54
CA GLN A 134 18.56 -10.23 -14.66
C GLN A 134 19.83 -9.95 -13.83
N ASN A 135 20.17 -8.70 -13.53
CA ASN A 135 21.48 -8.34 -12.94
C ASN A 135 21.43 -7.83 -11.49
N VAL A 136 20.24 -7.56 -10.94
CA VAL A 136 20.07 -6.92 -9.62
C VAL A 136 19.39 -7.89 -8.65
N ASN A 137 19.68 -7.76 -7.35
CA ASN A 137 18.98 -8.49 -6.29
C ASN A 137 17.45 -8.31 -6.39
N CYS A 138 16.68 -9.37 -6.19
CA CYS A 138 15.23 -9.37 -6.37
C CYS A 138 14.48 -8.40 -5.45
N GLY A 139 14.92 -8.22 -4.21
CA GLY A 139 14.33 -7.23 -3.29
C GLY A 139 14.59 -5.80 -3.76
N ILE A 140 15.80 -5.50 -4.25
CA ILE A 140 16.14 -4.20 -4.84
C ILE A 140 15.30 -3.96 -6.11
N PHE A 141 15.27 -4.93 -7.02
CA PHE A 141 14.50 -4.84 -8.27
C PHE A 141 13.01 -4.62 -8.01
N THR A 142 12.41 -5.39 -7.10
CA THR A 142 10.99 -5.26 -6.71
C THR A 142 10.67 -3.84 -6.23
N ASN A 143 11.48 -3.31 -5.32
CA ASN A 143 11.30 -1.94 -4.83
C ASN A 143 11.50 -0.89 -5.93
N ALA A 144 12.53 -1.04 -6.77
CA ALA A 144 12.84 -0.10 -7.83
C ALA A 144 11.77 -0.07 -8.93
N ILE A 145 11.23 -1.24 -9.33
CA ILE A 145 10.22 -1.34 -10.39
C ILE A 145 8.84 -0.85 -9.92
N TYR A 146 8.41 -1.18 -8.70
CA TYR A 146 7.18 -0.61 -8.14
C TYR A 146 7.27 0.90 -8.01
N LEU A 147 8.40 1.43 -7.52
CA LEU A 147 8.56 2.88 -7.37
C LEU A 147 8.61 3.60 -8.72
N ALA A 148 9.35 3.06 -9.70
CA ALA A 148 9.40 3.62 -11.05
C ALA A 148 8.00 3.63 -11.72
N ILE A 149 7.20 2.57 -11.54
CA ILE A 149 5.83 2.53 -12.06
C ILE A 149 4.93 3.60 -11.42
N MET A 150 5.11 3.85 -10.12
CA MET A 150 4.36 4.88 -9.37
C MET A 150 4.77 6.32 -9.69
N THR A 151 6.03 6.57 -10.08
CA THR A 151 6.56 7.94 -10.29
C THR A 151 6.66 8.36 -11.76
N ARG A 152 6.83 7.44 -12.71
CA ARG A 152 6.88 7.77 -14.14
C ARG A 152 5.49 8.02 -14.74
N LYS A 153 5.40 8.98 -15.66
CA LYS A 153 4.13 9.37 -16.32
C LYS A 153 3.68 8.40 -17.40
N ASP A 154 4.62 7.70 -18.04
CA ASP A 154 4.33 6.69 -19.08
C ASP A 154 3.89 5.34 -18.51
N THR A 155 3.95 5.16 -17.18
CA THR A 155 3.46 3.98 -16.46
C THR A 155 2.27 4.26 -15.53
N GLU A 156 1.82 5.52 -15.40
CA GLU A 156 0.86 5.98 -14.38
C GLU A 156 -0.52 5.28 -14.40
N LYS A 157 -0.83 4.51 -15.45
CA LYS A 157 -2.09 3.78 -15.66
C LYS A 157 -1.94 2.26 -15.83
N LEU A 158 -0.78 1.71 -15.46
CA LEU A 158 -0.59 0.26 -15.43
C LEU A 158 -1.43 -0.37 -14.32
N SER A 159 -1.94 -1.57 -14.59
CA SER A 159 -2.37 -2.51 -13.57
C SER A 159 -1.13 -3.12 -12.92
N ILE A 160 -0.95 -2.91 -11.61
CA ILE A 160 0.21 -3.46 -10.90
C ILE A 160 -0.15 -4.80 -10.23
N PRO A 161 0.76 -5.78 -10.19
CA PRO A 161 0.56 -7.01 -9.42
C PRO A 161 0.52 -6.71 -7.93
N ALA A 162 -0.16 -7.59 -7.19
CA ALA A 162 -0.14 -7.57 -5.73
C ALA A 162 1.23 -7.99 -5.19
N PRO A 163 1.83 -7.27 -4.22
CA PRO A 163 3.09 -7.68 -3.59
C PRO A 163 3.05 -9.10 -3.00
N TYR A 164 1.89 -9.51 -2.47
CA TYR A 164 1.66 -10.86 -1.91
C TYR A 164 1.48 -11.97 -2.95
N GLU A 165 1.28 -11.66 -4.24
CA GLU A 165 1.38 -12.67 -5.31
C GLU A 165 2.83 -12.84 -5.79
N LEU A 166 3.66 -11.80 -5.69
CA LEU A 166 5.06 -11.84 -6.13
C LEU A 166 6.01 -12.46 -5.11
N ILE A 167 5.85 -12.11 -3.83
CA ILE A 167 6.73 -12.53 -2.73
C ILE A 167 5.85 -13.00 -1.55
N PRO A 168 5.02 -14.05 -1.72
CA PRO A 168 4.02 -14.48 -0.74
C PRO A 168 4.63 -14.85 0.62
N ASN A 169 5.91 -15.23 0.65
CA ASN A 169 6.65 -15.62 1.85
C ASN A 169 6.90 -14.47 2.85
N TYR A 170 6.71 -13.20 2.46
CA TYR A 170 6.68 -12.05 3.38
C TYR A 170 5.26 -11.78 3.93
N PHE A 171 4.23 -12.42 3.37
CA PHE A 171 2.82 -12.12 3.63
C PHE A 171 2.02 -13.30 4.22
N VAL A 172 2.52 -14.53 4.12
CA VAL A 172 1.86 -15.73 4.65
C VAL A 172 2.83 -16.53 5.52
N ARG A 173 2.29 -17.10 6.59
CA ARG A 173 3.02 -17.94 7.54
C ARG A 173 3.78 -19.08 6.84
N LYS A 174 5.01 -19.32 7.28
CA LYS A 174 6.03 -20.11 6.59
C LYS A 174 5.66 -21.57 6.38
N ASP A 175 4.83 -22.14 7.25
CA ASP A 175 4.34 -23.51 7.13
C ASP A 175 3.43 -23.70 5.90
N TYR A 176 2.56 -22.74 5.60
CA TYR A 176 1.72 -22.77 4.39
C TYR A 176 2.54 -22.53 3.12
N ILE A 177 3.59 -21.70 3.20
CA ILE A 177 4.56 -21.49 2.11
C ILE A 177 5.32 -22.79 1.82
N ILE A 178 5.83 -23.48 2.84
CA ILE A 178 6.50 -24.78 2.70
C ILE A 178 5.55 -25.82 2.11
N GLN A 179 4.29 -25.88 2.57
CA GLN A 179 3.27 -26.77 2.00
C GLN A 179 3.05 -26.47 0.51
N ALA A 180 2.85 -25.20 0.15
CA ALA A 180 2.66 -24.76 -1.24
C ALA A 180 3.86 -25.12 -2.14
N ALA A 181 5.09 -24.78 -1.72
CA ALA A 181 6.31 -25.09 -2.48
C ALA A 181 6.56 -26.62 -2.58
N SER A 182 6.17 -27.38 -1.57
CA SER A 182 6.27 -28.84 -1.60
C SER A 182 5.43 -29.43 -2.72
N LEU A 183 4.20 -28.93 -2.97
CA LEU A 183 3.31 -29.46 -4.02
C LEU A 183 3.96 -29.46 -5.42
N ILE A 184 4.85 -28.50 -5.72
CA ILE A 184 5.61 -28.46 -6.99
C ILE A 184 6.74 -29.49 -7.02
N SER A 185 7.32 -29.83 -5.86
CA SER A 185 8.57 -30.59 -5.76
C SER A 185 8.47 -32.10 -6.08
N GLU A 186 7.32 -32.59 -6.57
CA GLU A 186 7.00 -34.01 -6.85
C GLU A 186 7.34 -35.02 -5.74
N LYS A 187 7.52 -34.56 -4.49
CA LYS A 187 7.76 -35.43 -3.33
C LYS A 187 6.46 -36.11 -2.90
N ASP A 188 6.56 -37.31 -2.32
CA ASP A 188 5.45 -37.99 -1.67
C ASP A 188 4.94 -37.14 -0.48
N ILE A 189 3.90 -36.34 -0.73
CA ILE A 189 3.33 -35.43 0.25
C ILE A 189 2.02 -36.00 0.76
N PHE A 190 1.95 -36.18 2.07
CA PHE A 190 0.68 -36.33 2.76
C PHE A 190 -0.07 -35.00 2.67
N LEU A 191 -1.08 -34.93 1.79
CA LEU A 191 -1.99 -33.78 1.73
C LEU A 191 -2.60 -33.57 3.11
N SER A 192 -2.32 -32.40 3.70
CA SER A 192 -2.88 -31.99 4.98
C SER A 192 -4.33 -31.53 4.84
N ASP A 193 -5.13 -31.63 5.91
CA ASP A 193 -6.57 -31.34 5.89
C ASP A 193 -6.94 -29.90 5.45
N ASN A 194 -5.97 -28.98 5.46
CA ASN A 194 -6.10 -27.60 4.99
C ASN A 194 -5.79 -27.42 3.48
N ILE A 195 -5.43 -28.47 2.74
CA ILE A 195 -5.21 -28.42 1.29
C ILE A 195 -6.42 -29.00 0.57
N ARG A 196 -7.04 -28.21 -0.31
CA ARG A 196 -8.19 -28.61 -1.12
C ARG A 196 -7.82 -28.66 -2.59
N GLU A 197 -8.17 -29.74 -3.27
CA GLU A 197 -8.03 -29.89 -4.72
C GLU A 197 -9.34 -29.47 -5.42
N ASP A 198 -9.26 -28.49 -6.32
CA ASP A 198 -10.36 -28.02 -7.16
C ASP A 198 -9.97 -28.14 -8.65
N GLY A 199 -10.15 -29.34 -9.19
CA GLY A 199 -9.86 -29.69 -10.58
C GLY A 199 -8.36 -29.70 -10.90
N ASN A 200 -7.82 -28.54 -11.25
CA ASN A 200 -6.40 -28.35 -11.61
C ASN A 200 -5.79 -27.20 -10.79
N THR A 201 -6.24 -27.06 -9.54
CA THR A 201 -5.83 -26.02 -8.59
C THR A 201 -5.79 -26.63 -7.20
N PHE A 202 -4.65 -26.50 -6.52
CA PHE A 202 -4.55 -26.70 -5.08
C PHE A 202 -4.81 -25.38 -4.36
N ILE A 203 -5.67 -25.42 -3.35
CA ILE A 203 -6.01 -24.28 -2.50
C ILE A 203 -5.53 -24.62 -1.09
N VAL A 204 -4.52 -23.89 -0.61
CA VAL A 204 -4.01 -24.00 0.75
C VAL A 204 -4.79 -23.02 1.63
N ASP A 205 -5.62 -23.54 2.53
CA ASP A 205 -6.29 -22.75 3.55
C ASP A 205 -5.27 -22.35 4.62
N ALA A 206 -5.01 -21.04 4.73
CA ALA A 206 -4.00 -20.45 5.59
C ALA A 206 -4.63 -19.62 6.72
N ASN A 207 -4.34 -20.01 7.96
CA ASN A 207 -4.68 -19.23 9.14
C ASN A 207 -3.64 -18.13 9.40
N TYR A 208 -4.05 -17.13 10.18
CA TYR A 208 -3.14 -16.14 10.76
C TYR A 208 -2.24 -16.77 11.84
N THR A 209 -1.24 -16.03 12.29
CA THR A 209 -0.43 -16.44 13.44
C THR A 209 -1.26 -16.37 14.73
N ASP A 210 -1.27 -17.48 15.48
CA ASP A 210 -1.99 -17.64 16.74
C ASP A 210 -0.96 -17.81 17.86
N TYR A 211 -0.77 -16.76 18.66
CA TYR A 211 0.05 -16.80 19.86
C TYR A 211 -0.86 -17.01 21.07
N GLU A 212 -1.00 -18.27 21.50
CA GLU A 212 -1.88 -18.68 22.62
C GLU A 212 -1.65 -17.91 23.93
N SER A 213 -0.54 -17.18 24.07
CA SER A 213 -0.13 -16.41 25.25
C SER A 213 -0.12 -14.88 25.10
N SER A 214 -0.56 -14.30 23.97
CA SER A 214 -0.52 -12.85 23.74
C SER A 214 -1.89 -12.25 23.44
N GLU A 215 -2.25 -11.17 24.13
CA GLU A 215 -3.45 -10.37 23.83
C GLU A 215 -3.45 -9.83 22.39
N GLU A 216 -2.28 -9.62 21.79
CA GLU A 216 -2.12 -9.14 20.42
C GLU A 216 -2.48 -10.19 19.35
N ALA A 217 -2.55 -11.48 19.71
CA ALA A 217 -2.88 -12.56 18.79
C ALA A 217 -4.30 -12.45 18.22
N VAL A 218 -5.24 -11.88 18.98
CA VAL A 218 -6.62 -11.67 18.52
C VAL A 218 -6.70 -10.67 17.37
N LEU A 219 -5.64 -9.84 17.17
CA LEU A 219 -5.54 -8.82 16.13
C LEU A 219 -4.79 -9.28 14.89
N SER A 220 -4.25 -10.52 14.85
CA SER A 220 -3.46 -11.01 13.70
C SER A 220 -4.21 -10.91 12.37
N TYR A 221 -5.55 -11.06 12.39
CA TYR A 221 -6.38 -10.88 11.19
C TYR A 221 -6.30 -9.48 10.55
N PHE A 222 -5.89 -8.47 11.33
CA PHE A 222 -5.72 -7.09 10.89
C PHE A 222 -4.25 -6.79 10.59
N HIS A 223 -3.35 -7.03 11.54
CA HIS A 223 -1.95 -6.63 11.39
C HIS A 223 -1.13 -7.53 10.44
N GLU A 224 -1.59 -8.76 10.19
CA GLU A 224 -1.05 -9.64 9.14
C GLU A 224 -1.83 -9.60 7.82
N ASP A 225 -2.91 -8.82 7.70
CA ASP A 225 -3.69 -8.74 6.45
C ASP A 225 -2.77 -8.29 5.29
N VAL A 226 -2.79 -9.08 4.22
CA VAL A 226 -1.89 -8.94 3.07
C VAL A 226 -2.08 -7.62 2.31
N GLY A 227 -3.30 -7.08 2.30
CA GLY A 227 -3.63 -5.81 1.68
C GLY A 227 -3.27 -4.60 2.54
N LEU A 228 -3.37 -4.70 3.88
CA LEU A 228 -2.91 -3.64 4.80
C LEU A 228 -1.39 -3.50 4.73
N ASN A 229 -0.66 -4.63 4.79
CA ASN A 229 0.79 -4.66 4.65
C ASN A 229 1.24 -4.15 3.27
N SER A 230 0.54 -4.53 2.18
CA SER A 230 0.80 -4.00 0.84
C SER A 230 0.54 -2.49 0.72
N TYR A 231 -0.54 -1.99 1.34
CA TYR A 231 -0.86 -0.56 1.37
C TYR A 231 0.23 0.23 2.10
N PHE A 232 0.68 -0.25 3.26
CA PHE A 232 1.75 0.39 4.03
C PHE A 232 3.07 0.36 3.25
N TYR A 233 3.47 -0.80 2.72
CA TYR A 233 4.63 -0.95 1.87
C TYR A 233 4.68 0.06 0.71
N LEU A 234 3.65 0.05 -0.16
CA LEU A 234 3.61 0.92 -1.33
C LEU A 234 3.46 2.41 -0.94
N THR A 235 2.86 2.70 0.22
CA THR A 235 2.75 4.08 0.74
C THR A 235 4.04 4.59 1.34
N THR A 236 4.85 3.76 2.00
CA THR A 236 6.19 4.13 2.42
C THR A 236 7.09 4.33 1.20
N LEU A 237 7.08 3.39 0.26
CA LEU A 237 7.89 3.41 -0.96
C LEU A 237 7.67 4.69 -1.80
N LYS A 238 6.41 5.09 -2.03
CA LYS A 238 6.09 6.30 -2.81
C LYS A 238 6.35 7.63 -2.10
N ASN A 239 6.63 7.59 -0.79
CA ASN A 239 6.89 8.77 0.05
C ASN A 239 8.35 8.83 0.54
N LEU A 240 9.26 8.04 -0.04
CA LEU A 240 10.69 8.11 0.26
C LEU A 240 11.26 9.52 0.03
N PRO A 241 12.16 9.99 0.90
CA PRO A 241 12.48 11.42 1.02
C PRO A 241 13.28 12.00 -0.16
N TRP A 242 13.96 11.14 -0.94
CA TRP A 242 14.68 11.55 -2.14
C TRP A 242 13.82 11.58 -3.41
N ILE A 243 12.52 11.28 -3.32
CA ILE A 243 11.61 11.33 -4.46
C ILE A 243 11.07 12.76 -4.61
N ASP A 244 11.03 13.26 -5.85
CA ASP A 244 10.55 14.61 -6.20
C ASP A 244 9.25 14.55 -7.02
N THR A 245 8.16 14.17 -6.36
CA THR A 245 6.81 14.24 -6.94
C THR A 245 6.14 15.59 -6.69
N GLU A 246 5.14 15.94 -7.51
CA GLU A 246 4.25 17.08 -7.26
C GLU A 246 3.60 17.03 -5.86
N PHE A 247 3.35 15.82 -5.34
CA PHE A 247 2.83 15.62 -3.98
C PHE A 247 3.85 15.97 -2.88
N GLN A 248 5.13 15.65 -3.08
CA GLN A 248 6.22 15.97 -2.12
C GLN A 248 6.64 17.44 -2.15
N ARG A 249 6.49 18.10 -3.31
CA ARG A 249 6.62 19.55 -3.45
C ARG A 249 5.44 20.34 -2.88
N ASN A 250 4.36 19.66 -2.45
CA ASN A 250 3.25 20.32 -1.77
C ASN A 250 3.70 20.84 -0.40
N VAL A 251 3.40 22.11 -0.10
CA VAL A 251 3.71 22.74 1.20
C VAL A 251 3.10 22.02 2.41
N ARG A 252 2.03 21.22 2.19
CA ARG A 252 1.36 20.39 3.20
C ARG A 252 1.85 18.96 3.28
N TYR A 253 2.93 18.61 2.59
CA TYR A 253 3.46 17.23 2.58
C TYR A 253 3.62 16.66 4.00
N GLY A 254 4.24 17.42 4.92
CA GLY A 254 4.35 17.04 6.33
C GLY A 254 3.00 16.82 7.03
N GLU A 255 1.96 17.60 6.72
CA GLU A 255 0.60 17.39 7.25
C GLU A 255 -0.01 16.07 6.76
N TYR A 256 0.19 15.71 5.49
CA TYR A 256 -0.30 14.45 4.93
C TYR A 256 0.41 13.23 5.51
N ILE A 257 1.74 13.29 5.67
CA ILE A 257 2.51 12.17 6.22
C ILE A 257 2.22 11.99 7.72
N TYR A 258 2.15 13.08 8.50
CA TYR A 258 1.70 13.00 9.88
C TYR A 258 0.29 12.43 10.00
N HIS A 259 -0.64 12.89 9.16
CA HIS A 259 -2.01 12.38 9.15
C HIS A 259 -2.07 10.90 8.74
N PHE A 260 -1.26 10.44 7.79
CA PHE A 260 -1.16 9.02 7.43
C PHE A 260 -0.76 8.16 8.64
N MET A 261 0.33 8.51 9.34
CA MET A 261 0.76 7.78 10.54
C MET A 261 -0.30 7.82 11.65
N LYS A 262 -0.92 8.99 11.87
CA LYS A 262 -2.02 9.17 12.84
C LYS A 262 -3.24 8.31 12.48
N GLN A 263 -3.70 8.29 11.24
CA GLN A 263 -4.86 7.49 10.83
C GLN A 263 -4.58 5.99 10.91
N LEU A 264 -3.34 5.57 10.64
CA LEU A 264 -2.91 4.18 10.74
C LEU A 264 -3.02 3.65 12.18
N ILE A 265 -2.43 4.36 13.17
CA ILE A 265 -2.55 3.94 14.58
C ILE A 265 -3.99 4.04 15.10
N ILE A 266 -4.76 5.05 14.70
CA ILE A 266 -6.19 5.12 15.04
C ILE A 266 -6.95 3.91 14.50
N ARG A 267 -6.64 3.47 13.27
CA ARG A 267 -7.32 2.32 12.69
C ARG A 267 -7.08 1.05 13.51
N TYR A 268 -5.88 0.89 14.04
CA TYR A 268 -5.48 -0.20 14.91
C TYR A 268 -6.17 -0.09 16.28
N ASP A 269 -6.16 1.08 16.92
CA ASP A 269 -6.87 1.34 18.17
C ASP A 269 -8.39 1.06 18.04
N LEU A 270 -8.99 1.28 16.87
CA LEU A 270 -10.38 0.88 16.59
C LEU A 270 -10.57 -0.65 16.46
N GLU A 271 -9.58 -1.44 16.03
CA GLU A 271 -9.65 -2.92 16.17
C GLU A 271 -9.43 -3.37 17.62
N ARG A 272 -8.54 -2.70 18.37
CA ARG A 272 -8.34 -2.99 19.80
C ARG A 272 -9.65 -2.84 20.57
N TYR A 273 -10.32 -1.71 20.40
CA TYR A 273 -11.67 -1.47 20.90
C TYR A 273 -12.69 -2.52 20.44
N SER A 274 -12.49 -3.12 19.27
CA SER A 274 -13.38 -4.14 18.70
C SER A 274 -13.14 -5.57 19.19
N ASN A 275 -12.09 -5.78 19.97
CA ASN A 275 -11.76 -7.04 20.62
C ASN A 275 -11.60 -6.85 22.15
N ASP A 276 -12.25 -5.81 22.70
CA ASP A 276 -12.24 -5.45 24.13
C ASP A 276 -10.84 -5.18 24.72
N LEU A 277 -9.87 -4.77 23.89
CA LEU A 277 -8.53 -4.35 24.29
C LEU A 277 -8.46 -2.84 24.53
N TYR A 278 -7.59 -2.43 25.46
CA TYR A 278 -7.26 -1.01 25.70
C TYR A 278 -6.58 -0.36 24.50
N GLU A 279 -6.58 0.98 24.47
CA GLU A 279 -5.81 1.78 23.51
C GLU A 279 -4.32 1.39 23.51
N THR A 280 -3.63 1.48 22.38
CA THR A 280 -2.20 1.17 22.31
C THR A 280 -1.41 2.17 23.16
N ASP A 281 -0.59 1.69 24.08
CA ASP A 281 0.37 2.56 24.80
C ASP A 281 1.58 2.90 23.93
N GLY A 282 1.97 4.18 23.93
CA GLY A 282 3.24 4.63 23.39
C GLY A 282 4.42 3.88 24.02
N ILE A 283 5.45 3.57 23.24
CA ILE A 283 6.65 2.93 23.76
C ILE A 283 7.32 3.79 24.86
N ASN A 284 7.67 3.14 25.97
CA ASN A 284 8.47 3.72 27.04
C ASN A 284 9.87 3.09 27.02
N TRP A 285 10.89 3.92 26.86
CA TRP A 285 12.30 3.49 26.78
C TRP A 285 13.01 3.41 28.14
N ASP A 286 12.33 3.75 29.23
CA ASP A 286 12.83 3.56 30.61
C ASP A 286 12.25 2.31 31.27
N ASP A 287 11.05 1.91 30.87
CA ASP A 287 10.31 0.76 31.41
C ASP A 287 9.70 -0.02 30.24
N MET A 288 10.52 -0.90 29.65
CA MET A 288 10.15 -1.66 28.46
C MET A 288 10.04 -3.15 28.75
N GLU A 289 8.80 -3.62 28.90
CA GLU A 289 8.47 -5.02 28.73
C GLU A 289 8.58 -5.38 27.24
N VAL A 290 9.71 -5.99 26.86
CA VAL A 290 9.93 -6.54 25.53
C VAL A 290 9.20 -7.88 25.44
N THR A 291 7.96 -7.88 24.93
CA THR A 291 7.31 -9.12 24.51
C THR A 291 8.10 -9.73 23.34
N ARG A 292 8.49 -11.00 23.45
CA ARG A 292 9.11 -11.74 22.34
C ARG A 292 8.12 -11.80 21.19
N TYR A 293 8.58 -11.51 19.98
CA TYR A 293 7.78 -11.61 18.77
C TYR A 293 8.51 -12.44 17.71
N ASP A 294 7.91 -13.55 17.30
CA ASP A 294 8.31 -14.31 16.12
C ASP A 294 7.33 -13.94 15.00
N PRO A 295 7.79 -13.61 13.78
CA PRO A 295 6.88 -13.28 12.69
C PRO A 295 6.40 -14.53 11.92
N MET A 296 6.95 -15.72 12.19
CA MET A 296 6.63 -17.00 11.54
C MET A 296 6.61 -16.96 10.00
N ILE A 297 7.45 -16.13 9.39
CA ILE A 297 7.64 -15.95 7.94
C ILE A 297 9.10 -16.22 7.56
N MET A 298 9.36 -16.38 6.26
CA MET A 298 10.69 -16.72 5.74
C MET A 298 11.10 -15.83 4.55
N TYR A 299 12.40 -15.63 4.39
CA TYR A 299 13.00 -15.00 3.22
C TYR A 299 12.95 -15.92 2.00
N SER A 300 13.06 -15.34 0.81
CA SER A 300 12.95 -16.08 -0.46
C SER A 300 14.11 -17.06 -0.70
N ASN A 301 15.18 -16.99 0.09
CA ASN A 301 16.28 -17.96 0.13
C ASN A 301 16.07 -19.09 1.16
N GLY A 302 14.89 -19.15 1.80
CA GLY A 302 14.52 -20.17 2.79
C GLY A 302 14.98 -19.89 4.22
N ASN A 303 15.74 -18.82 4.47
CA ASN A 303 16.11 -18.42 5.83
C ASN A 303 14.91 -17.85 6.58
N ASP A 304 14.78 -18.17 7.87
CA ASP A 304 13.76 -17.58 8.73
C ASP A 304 14.02 -16.09 8.99
N PHE A 305 12.94 -15.32 9.20
CA PHE A 305 13.05 -14.00 9.82
C PHE A 305 13.43 -14.13 11.29
N THR A 306 14.36 -13.29 11.77
CA THR A 306 14.79 -13.31 13.17
C THR A 306 13.64 -12.88 14.09
N SER A 307 13.29 -13.73 15.07
CA SER A 307 12.35 -13.37 16.13
C SER A 307 12.97 -12.33 17.07
N ARG A 308 12.27 -11.23 17.36
CA ARG A 308 12.70 -10.18 18.29
C ARG A 308 12.72 -10.70 19.72
N GLN A 309 13.90 -10.70 20.36
CA GLN A 309 14.11 -11.20 21.73
C GLN A 309 14.25 -10.09 22.79
N GLY A 310 14.73 -8.90 22.44
CA GLY A 310 15.19 -7.90 23.40
C GLY A 310 15.36 -6.49 22.83
N ILE A 311 15.88 -5.59 23.67
CA ILE A 311 16.51 -4.31 23.26
C ILE A 311 17.98 -4.61 22.92
N CYS A 312 18.50 -3.98 21.88
CA CYS A 312 19.84 -4.26 21.36
C CYS A 312 20.85 -3.11 21.58
N SER A 313 20.42 -1.85 21.74
CA SER A 313 21.35 -0.70 21.85
C SER A 313 20.87 0.41 22.80
N GLN A 314 21.55 0.54 23.95
CA GLN A 314 21.29 1.58 24.94
C GLN A 314 21.75 2.99 24.48
N ASP A 315 22.81 3.07 23.67
CA ASP A 315 23.30 4.34 23.12
C ASP A 315 22.28 4.94 22.15
N VAL A 316 21.64 4.12 21.31
CA VAL A 316 20.56 4.57 20.42
C VAL A 316 19.34 5.05 21.23
N ILE A 317 19.03 4.42 22.36
CA ILE A 317 17.97 4.87 23.28
C ILE A 317 18.23 6.27 23.83
N SER A 318 19.48 6.64 24.09
CA SER A 318 19.81 8.02 24.50
C SER A 318 19.43 9.04 23.42
N SER A 319 19.77 8.76 22.15
CA SER A 319 19.43 9.62 21.01
C SER A 319 17.92 9.71 20.78
N LEU A 320 17.18 8.62 21.01
CA LEU A 320 15.72 8.62 20.96
C LEU A 320 15.14 9.55 22.04
N LYS A 321 15.57 9.41 23.29
CA LYS A 321 15.15 10.28 24.41
C LYS A 321 15.48 11.75 24.16
N ASP A 322 16.63 12.04 23.55
CA ASP A 322 16.99 13.41 23.15
C ASP A 322 16.01 13.99 22.11
N ILE A 323 15.54 13.20 21.13
CA ILE A 323 14.51 13.63 20.19
C ILE A 323 13.18 13.89 20.93
N GLU A 324 12.76 12.98 21.82
CA GLU A 324 11.50 13.11 22.58
C GLU A 324 11.48 14.36 23.46
N ASN A 325 12.59 14.63 24.17
CA ASN A 325 12.72 15.77 25.06
C ASN A 325 12.81 17.12 24.31
N ASN A 326 13.43 17.15 23.13
CA ASN A 326 13.69 18.40 22.41
C ASN A 326 12.60 18.79 21.39
N ILE A 327 11.77 17.86 20.90
CA ILE A 327 10.84 18.16 19.80
C ILE A 327 9.84 19.29 20.12
N ALA A 328 9.35 19.39 21.36
CA ALA A 328 8.45 20.47 21.78
C ALA A 328 9.15 21.84 21.77
N THR A 329 10.43 21.88 22.15
CA THR A 329 11.30 23.05 22.08
C THR A 329 11.57 23.44 20.62
N THR A 330 11.85 22.47 19.75
CA THR A 330 11.99 22.70 18.29
C THR A 330 10.74 23.31 17.68
N VAL A 331 9.55 22.78 17.96
CA VAL A 331 8.28 23.32 17.45
C VAL A 331 8.02 24.74 18.00
N THR A 332 8.38 25.01 19.25
CA THR A 332 8.30 26.35 19.85
C THR A 332 9.21 27.34 19.12
N HIS A 333 10.47 26.98 18.87
CA HIS A 333 11.40 27.83 18.11
C HIS A 333 10.95 28.07 16.66
N LEU A 334 10.41 27.06 15.97
CA LEU A 334 9.88 27.23 14.62
C LEU A 334 8.65 28.16 14.61
N ARG A 335 7.73 28.01 15.57
CA ARG A 335 6.58 28.92 15.74
C ARG A 335 7.05 30.36 15.96
N ASP A 336 8.02 30.56 16.86
CA ASP A 336 8.52 31.89 17.23
C ASP A 336 9.36 32.52 16.10
N GLY A 337 9.98 31.70 15.25
CA GLY A 337 10.58 32.10 13.98
C GLY A 337 9.57 32.39 12.85
N GLY A 338 8.26 32.36 13.12
CA GLY A 338 7.20 32.72 12.18
C GLY A 338 6.79 31.62 11.19
N PHE A 339 7.22 30.37 11.39
CA PHE A 339 6.82 29.26 10.52
C PHE A 339 5.33 28.93 10.70
N ASN A 340 4.61 28.72 9.59
CA ASN A 340 3.23 28.25 9.65
C ASN A 340 3.16 26.74 9.97
N LYS A 341 1.97 26.27 10.36
CA LYS A 341 1.72 24.86 10.73
C LYS A 341 2.27 23.84 9.72
N ALA A 342 2.04 24.08 8.42
CA ALA A 342 2.43 23.13 7.38
C ALA A 342 3.96 23.02 7.25
N ALA A 343 4.67 24.15 7.36
CA ALA A 343 6.13 24.19 7.38
C ALA A 343 6.71 23.58 8.66
N ILE A 344 6.12 23.87 9.83
CA ILE A 344 6.46 23.22 11.11
C ILE A 344 6.34 21.70 10.99
N LEU A 345 5.20 21.21 10.49
CA LEU A 345 4.98 19.77 10.32
C LEU A 345 5.93 19.15 9.30
N ARG A 346 6.38 19.87 8.28
CA ARG A 346 7.43 19.37 7.38
C ARG A 346 8.72 19.08 8.17
N HIS A 347 9.26 20.07 8.88
CA HIS A 347 10.48 19.90 9.67
C HIS A 347 10.35 18.83 10.76
N VAL A 348 9.19 18.74 11.43
CA VAL A 348 8.92 17.72 12.45
C VAL A 348 8.87 16.31 11.84
N MET A 349 8.23 16.14 10.67
CA MET A 349 8.19 14.82 10.02
C MET A 349 9.54 14.44 9.41
N ASP A 350 10.40 15.40 9.03
CA ASP A 350 11.77 15.13 8.62
C ASP A 350 12.57 14.51 9.79
N ILE A 351 12.46 15.07 11.00
CA ILE A 351 13.05 14.52 12.24
C ILE A 351 12.46 13.15 12.62
N MET A 352 11.15 12.95 12.42
CA MET A 352 10.47 11.74 12.88
C MET A 352 10.55 10.54 11.91
N LEU A 353 10.67 10.78 10.59
CA LEU A 353 10.64 9.71 9.57
C LEU A 353 11.76 9.73 8.53
N PHE A 354 12.19 10.90 8.07
CA PHE A 354 12.88 11.00 6.78
C PHE A 354 14.40 11.15 6.86
N ASN A 355 14.91 11.71 7.96
CA ASN A 355 16.35 11.74 8.20
C ASN A 355 16.88 10.31 8.44
N ASP A 356 18.15 10.08 8.11
CA ASP A 356 18.80 8.78 8.34
C ASP A 356 18.74 8.41 9.85
N ASN A 357 19.07 9.38 10.71
CA ASN A 357 18.90 9.32 12.17
C ASN A 357 17.50 9.80 12.65
N SER A 358 16.44 9.50 11.90
CA SER A 358 15.07 9.84 12.31
C SER A 358 14.60 8.97 13.48
N TYR A 359 13.58 9.45 14.20
CA TYR A 359 13.00 8.74 15.34
C TYR A 359 12.60 7.29 15.00
N ILE A 360 11.90 7.05 13.88
CA ILE A 360 11.50 5.68 13.49
C ILE A 360 12.71 4.80 13.13
N ASN A 361 13.71 5.34 12.41
CA ASN A 361 14.90 4.57 12.05
C ASN A 361 15.73 4.18 13.28
N LEU A 362 15.92 5.13 14.21
CA LEU A 362 16.59 4.87 15.49
C LEU A 362 15.79 3.89 16.35
N ALA A 363 14.46 3.99 16.39
CA ALA A 363 13.60 3.10 17.14
C ALA A 363 13.66 1.66 16.61
N ILE A 364 13.71 1.48 15.28
CA ILE A 364 13.93 0.16 14.67
C ILE A 364 15.33 -0.35 15.00
N LYS A 365 16.37 0.48 14.87
CA LYS A 365 17.77 0.14 15.18
C LYS A 365 17.98 -0.25 16.65
N ALA A 366 17.19 0.30 17.58
CA ALA A 366 17.22 -0.10 18.98
C ALA A 366 16.66 -1.53 19.23
N MET A 367 15.84 -2.06 18.31
CA MET A 367 15.16 -3.37 18.39
C MET A 367 15.79 -4.46 17.52
N THR A 368 16.80 -4.13 16.72
CA THR A 368 17.52 -5.07 15.85
C THR A 368 18.97 -5.17 16.30
N ASP A 369 19.44 -6.40 16.57
CA ASP A 369 20.85 -6.65 16.89
C ASP A 369 21.77 -6.12 15.78
N ASP A 370 22.97 -5.69 16.18
CA ASP A 370 23.87 -4.87 15.39
C ASP A 370 23.85 -5.22 13.89
N ILE A 371 23.32 -4.27 13.11
CA ILE A 371 22.98 -4.36 11.68
C ILE A 371 24.23 -4.70 10.84
N SER A 372 25.43 -4.54 11.40
CA SER A 372 26.70 -5.02 10.86
C SER A 372 26.71 -6.54 10.59
N THR A 373 25.92 -7.33 11.32
CA THR A 373 25.76 -8.77 11.09
C THR A 373 24.46 -9.05 10.33
N LYS A 374 24.59 -9.55 9.09
CA LYS A 374 23.45 -9.89 8.19
C LYS A 374 22.45 -10.93 8.75
N SER A 375 22.73 -11.49 9.92
CA SER A 375 22.03 -12.60 10.58
C SER A 375 20.84 -12.21 11.47
N SER A 376 20.53 -10.92 11.66
CA SER A 376 19.55 -10.43 12.64
C SER A 376 18.28 -9.76 12.05
N LEU A 377 18.01 -9.92 10.75
CA LEU A 377 16.92 -9.21 10.06
C LEU A 377 15.51 -9.74 10.47
N SER A 378 14.74 -8.88 11.14
CA SER A 378 13.41 -9.18 11.69
C SER A 378 12.27 -8.58 10.84
N ALA A 379 11.02 -8.73 11.29
CA ALA A 379 9.87 -8.10 10.64
C ALA A 379 9.97 -6.56 10.59
N LEU A 380 10.73 -5.93 11.50
CA LEU A 380 10.94 -4.49 11.51
C LEU A 380 11.90 -4.01 10.39
N SER A 381 12.63 -4.92 9.75
CA SER A 381 13.64 -4.60 8.73
C SER A 381 13.06 -4.29 7.34
N HIS A 382 11.76 -4.46 7.11
CA HIS A 382 11.11 -4.32 5.79
C HIS A 382 9.72 -3.69 5.89
N SER A 383 9.38 -2.74 5.01
CA SER A 383 8.05 -2.10 5.01
C SER A 383 6.92 -3.03 4.55
N MET A 384 7.22 -4.22 4.03
CA MET A 384 6.23 -5.27 3.77
C MET A 384 5.76 -5.99 5.05
N THR A 385 6.54 -5.93 6.15
CA THR A 385 6.33 -6.77 7.34
C THR A 385 6.30 -5.99 8.66
N LYS A 386 6.75 -4.72 8.68
CA LYS A 386 6.75 -3.85 9.88
C LYS A 386 5.43 -3.83 10.65
N LEU A 387 4.28 -3.85 9.97
CA LEU A 387 2.97 -3.82 10.64
C LEU A 387 2.67 -5.09 11.44
N ARG A 388 3.31 -6.22 11.16
CA ARG A 388 3.02 -7.49 11.85
C ARG A 388 3.51 -7.53 13.30
N ASP A 389 4.57 -6.77 13.64
CA ASP A 389 5.11 -6.73 15.00
C ASP A 389 4.32 -5.71 15.85
N PRO A 390 3.68 -6.13 16.96
CA PRO A 390 2.98 -5.23 17.87
C PRO A 390 3.83 -4.05 18.37
N ILE A 391 5.16 -4.19 18.46
CA ILE A 391 6.03 -3.09 18.90
C ILE A 391 6.04 -1.92 17.92
N PHE A 392 5.83 -2.17 16.62
CA PHE A 392 5.81 -1.11 15.62
C PHE A 392 4.63 -0.16 15.83
N TRP A 393 3.47 -0.69 16.25
CA TRP A 393 2.31 0.12 16.62
C TRP A 393 2.58 1.01 17.85
N ARG A 394 3.26 0.48 18.87
CA ARG A 394 3.71 1.25 20.05
C ARG A 394 4.72 2.36 19.71
N ILE A 395 5.62 2.09 18.76
CA ILE A 395 6.58 3.08 18.24
C ILE A 395 5.84 4.19 17.45
N ILE A 396 4.92 3.84 16.54
CA ILE A 396 4.08 4.81 15.83
C ILE A 396 3.25 5.63 16.81
N LYS A 397 2.64 4.99 17.81
CA LYS A 397 1.82 5.64 18.83
C LYS A 397 2.60 6.75 19.53
N LYS A 398 3.77 6.42 20.08
CA LYS A 398 4.67 7.36 20.75
C LYS A 398 5.11 8.51 19.83
N MET A 399 5.43 8.21 18.58
CA MET A 399 5.76 9.21 17.57
C MET A 399 4.58 10.17 17.30
N VAL A 400 3.36 9.65 17.14
CA VAL A 400 2.14 10.45 16.97
C VAL A 400 1.82 11.27 18.23
N GLU A 401 2.03 10.74 19.42
CA GLU A 401 1.90 11.46 20.70
C GLU A 401 2.90 12.62 20.81
N ASN A 402 4.19 12.38 20.53
CA ASN A 402 5.23 13.40 20.56
C ASN A 402 4.94 14.57 19.60
N VAL A 403 4.47 14.27 18.38
CA VAL A 403 4.01 15.29 17.43
C VAL A 403 2.73 15.96 17.92
N SER A 404 1.73 15.20 18.37
CA SER A 404 0.46 15.77 18.87
C SER A 404 0.64 16.64 20.12
N ASN A 405 1.62 16.34 20.97
CA ASN A 405 1.94 17.10 22.17
C ASN A 405 2.73 18.36 21.84
N SER A 406 3.74 18.28 20.96
CA SER A 406 4.50 19.46 20.53
C SER A 406 3.61 20.47 19.76
N LEU A 407 2.62 20.02 19.00
CA LEU A 407 1.65 20.91 18.33
C LEU A 407 0.72 21.70 19.28
N LYS A 408 0.63 21.36 20.59
CA LYS A 408 -0.19 22.10 21.57
C LYS A 408 0.28 23.55 21.78
N VAL A 409 1.50 23.88 21.37
CA VAL A 409 2.05 25.25 21.44
C VAL A 409 1.50 26.17 20.34
N LEU A 410 0.77 25.62 19.36
CA LEU A 410 0.10 26.35 18.30
C LEU A 410 -1.31 26.78 18.76
N PRO A 411 -1.82 27.96 18.32
CA PRO A 411 -3.17 28.39 18.66
C PRO A 411 -4.20 27.41 18.10
N GLY A 412 -5.13 26.98 18.97
CA GLY A 412 -6.28 26.17 18.58
C GLY A 412 -7.27 26.89 17.67
N TYR A 413 -8.21 26.15 17.09
CA TYR A 413 -9.24 26.77 16.25
C TYR A 413 -10.29 27.50 17.10
N THR A 414 -10.53 28.77 16.79
CA THR A 414 -11.62 29.55 17.36
C THR A 414 -12.98 29.11 16.82
N LYS A 415 -14.06 29.33 17.57
CA LYS A 415 -15.45 29.13 17.10
C LYS A 415 -15.72 29.69 15.70
N ASN A 416 -15.23 30.90 15.40
CA ASN A 416 -15.44 31.57 14.10
C ASN A 416 -14.70 30.88 12.93
N GLN A 417 -13.59 30.16 13.22
CA GLN A 417 -12.83 29.40 12.24
C GLN A 417 -13.46 28.04 11.90
N LEU A 418 -14.34 27.53 12.77
CA LEU A 418 -15.04 26.24 12.65
C LEU A 418 -16.51 26.41 12.21
N TYR A 419 -17.14 27.54 12.53
CA TYR A 419 -18.53 27.84 12.23
C TYR A 419 -18.78 28.05 10.73
N PHE A 420 -19.86 27.47 10.22
CA PHE A 420 -20.39 27.76 8.88
C PHE A 420 -21.72 28.53 9.01
N PRO A 421 -21.70 29.87 8.80
CA PRO A 421 -22.90 30.71 8.92
C PRO A 421 -24.08 30.23 8.07
N GLY A 422 -25.22 30.01 8.73
CA GLY A 422 -26.47 29.64 8.07
C GLY A 422 -26.55 28.18 7.60
N VAL A 423 -25.64 27.30 8.03
CA VAL A 423 -25.67 25.86 7.72
C VAL A 423 -25.84 25.06 9.02
N GLN A 424 -26.76 24.10 9.01
CA GLN A 424 -27.06 23.23 10.16
C GLN A 424 -27.23 21.76 9.73
N ILE A 425 -26.52 20.85 10.40
CA ILE A 425 -26.78 19.41 10.29
C ILE A 425 -27.98 19.07 11.16
N MET A 426 -29.06 18.58 10.55
CA MET A 426 -30.31 18.25 11.22
C MET A 426 -30.35 16.80 11.73
N ASN A 427 -29.74 15.87 10.99
CA ASN A 427 -29.65 14.46 11.36
C ASN A 427 -28.57 13.74 10.53
N VAL A 428 -28.01 12.69 11.10
CA VAL A 428 -27.20 11.67 10.42
C VAL A 428 -27.87 10.31 10.63
N ASP A 429 -28.12 9.58 9.55
CA ASP A 429 -28.71 8.24 9.53
C ASP A 429 -27.76 7.28 8.80
N VAL A 430 -27.44 6.15 9.44
CA VAL A 430 -26.58 5.11 8.88
C VAL A 430 -27.30 3.78 9.06
N LYS A 431 -27.59 3.10 7.94
CA LYS A 431 -28.40 1.87 7.97
C LYS A 431 -27.56 0.63 7.82
N LYS A 432 -27.64 -0.25 8.83
CA LYS A 432 -27.11 -1.62 8.83
C LYS A 432 -25.63 -1.71 8.46
N VAL A 433 -24.77 -1.16 9.30
CA VAL A 433 -23.33 -1.41 9.22
C VAL A 433 -23.05 -2.83 9.70
N MET A 434 -22.48 -3.66 8.83
CA MET A 434 -22.23 -5.07 9.09
C MET A 434 -20.89 -5.51 8.49
N THR A 435 -19.99 -5.99 9.34
CA THR A 435 -18.75 -6.67 8.93
C THR A 435 -18.93 -8.19 8.85
N SER A 436 -18.04 -8.85 8.12
CA SER A 436 -17.89 -10.31 8.05
C SER A 436 -16.43 -10.65 7.79
N PHE A 437 -16.04 -11.90 8.00
CA PHE A 437 -14.89 -12.46 7.31
C PHE A 437 -15.37 -13.08 6.01
N ASP A 438 -14.67 -12.77 4.91
CA ASP A 438 -14.94 -13.32 3.59
C ASP A 438 -13.69 -14.07 3.10
N PRO A 439 -13.82 -15.24 2.46
CA PRO A 439 -12.67 -15.99 1.95
C PRO A 439 -12.03 -15.26 0.77
N TYR A 440 -10.73 -14.98 0.87
CA TYR A 440 -9.94 -14.33 -0.17
C TYR A 440 -8.89 -15.30 -0.71
N VAL A 441 -8.94 -15.56 -2.02
CA VAL A 441 -8.06 -16.51 -2.71
C VAL A 441 -7.16 -15.78 -3.70
N PHE A 442 -5.85 -15.92 -3.57
CA PHE A 442 -4.85 -15.32 -4.48
C PHE A 442 -3.89 -16.38 -5.03
N ASP A 443 -3.32 -16.10 -6.21
CA ASP A 443 -2.48 -17.04 -6.95
C ASP A 443 -1.01 -16.87 -6.55
N VAL A 444 -0.36 -17.97 -6.18
CA VAL A 444 1.07 -17.99 -5.82
C VAL A 444 1.88 -18.92 -6.72
N THR A 445 1.26 -19.47 -7.77
CA THR A 445 1.86 -20.50 -8.64
C THR A 445 3.22 -20.04 -9.19
N ASP A 446 3.30 -18.83 -9.73
CA ASP A 446 4.52 -18.31 -10.36
C ASP A 446 5.63 -17.97 -9.34
N ALA A 447 5.28 -17.69 -8.08
CA ALA A 447 6.24 -17.39 -7.01
C ALA A 447 6.76 -18.64 -6.27
N MET A 448 6.14 -19.80 -6.48
CA MET A 448 6.58 -21.08 -5.92
C MET A 448 7.46 -21.89 -6.89
N LYS A 449 7.59 -21.45 -8.16
CA LYS A 449 8.38 -22.15 -9.18
C LYS A 449 9.85 -22.22 -8.82
N TYR A 450 10.46 -23.38 -9.08
CA TYR A 450 11.90 -23.59 -8.96
C TYR A 450 12.46 -24.19 -10.26
N GLY A 451 13.42 -23.49 -10.87
CA GLY A 451 13.92 -23.80 -12.21
C GLY A 451 12.85 -23.66 -13.31
N ASP A 452 13.07 -24.31 -14.45
CA ASP A 452 12.21 -24.25 -15.64
C ASP A 452 10.92 -25.10 -15.55
N GLN A 453 10.49 -25.49 -14.34
CA GLN A 453 9.25 -26.23 -14.17
C GLN A 453 8.04 -25.29 -14.15
N ASP A 454 7.28 -25.29 -15.23
CA ASP A 454 5.89 -24.83 -15.24
C ASP A 454 4.99 -25.94 -14.69
N PRO A 455 4.45 -25.82 -13.45
CA PRO A 455 3.51 -26.81 -12.94
C PRO A 455 2.24 -26.80 -13.80
N ASN A 456 1.76 -27.99 -14.17
CA ASN A 456 0.52 -28.13 -14.93
C ASN A 456 -0.72 -27.64 -14.16
N PHE A 457 -0.61 -27.50 -12.84
CA PHE A 457 -1.66 -27.07 -11.91
C PHE A 457 -1.37 -25.68 -11.31
N GLN A 458 -2.40 -25.05 -10.75
CA GLN A 458 -2.25 -23.80 -9.98
C GLN A 458 -2.11 -24.09 -8.48
N ILE A 459 -1.39 -23.23 -7.76
CA ILE A 459 -1.41 -23.19 -6.29
C ILE A 459 -1.92 -21.81 -5.86
N LYS A 460 -2.90 -21.83 -4.96
CA LYS A 460 -3.52 -20.64 -4.41
C LYS A 460 -3.56 -20.69 -2.90
N ILE A 461 -3.47 -19.54 -2.26
CA ILE A 461 -3.64 -19.40 -0.83
C ILE A 461 -5.02 -18.80 -0.57
N ASN A 462 -5.80 -19.42 0.32
CA ASN A 462 -7.07 -18.91 0.81
C ASN A 462 -6.93 -18.43 2.24
N GLN A 463 -7.34 -17.20 2.51
CA GLN A 463 -7.33 -16.60 3.84
C GLN A 463 -8.65 -15.85 4.08
N GLY A 464 -9.28 -16.05 5.24
CA GLY A 464 -10.48 -15.31 5.63
C GLY A 464 -10.12 -13.89 6.05
N ARG A 465 -10.48 -12.87 5.26
CA ARG A 465 -10.11 -11.46 5.49
C ARG A 465 -11.32 -10.63 5.93
N LEU A 466 -11.09 -9.65 6.82
CA LEU A 466 -12.15 -8.76 7.30
C LEU A 466 -12.73 -7.93 6.15
N ASN A 467 -14.05 -7.90 6.04
CA ASN A 467 -14.80 -7.14 5.05
C ASN A 467 -16.09 -6.55 5.64
N HIS A 468 -16.79 -5.74 4.85
CA HIS A 468 -18.10 -5.19 5.21
C HIS A 468 -19.10 -5.27 4.06
N LYS A 469 -20.38 -5.29 4.40
CA LYS A 469 -21.45 -5.09 3.41
C LYS A 469 -21.50 -3.62 2.97
N PRO A 470 -21.87 -3.33 1.71
CA PRO A 470 -22.06 -1.95 1.26
C PRO A 470 -23.05 -1.21 2.16
N PHE A 471 -22.66 -0.01 2.60
CA PHE A 471 -23.45 0.83 3.50
C PHE A 471 -23.62 2.24 2.92
N ALA A 472 -24.54 3.01 3.49
CA ALA A 472 -24.76 4.40 3.09
C ALA A 472 -24.99 5.29 4.30
N ILE A 473 -24.30 6.43 4.31
CA ILE A 473 -24.44 7.50 5.28
C ILE A 473 -25.34 8.57 4.68
N LYS A 474 -26.40 8.94 5.40
CA LYS A 474 -27.35 9.98 4.99
C LYS A 474 -27.27 11.15 5.95
N VAL A 475 -26.87 12.31 5.46
CA VAL A 475 -26.76 13.55 6.23
C VAL A 475 -27.82 14.53 5.72
N ASN A 476 -28.72 14.94 6.61
CA ASN A 476 -29.71 15.97 6.32
C ASN A 476 -29.17 17.33 6.77
N VAL A 477 -28.97 18.25 5.84
CA VAL A 477 -28.38 19.58 6.09
C VAL A 477 -29.37 20.68 5.70
N SER A 478 -29.77 21.49 6.66
CA SER A 478 -30.50 22.74 6.42
C SER A 478 -29.51 23.85 6.06
N SER A 479 -29.77 24.63 5.02
CA SER A 479 -28.95 25.77 4.63
C SER A 479 -29.79 27.00 4.30
N MET A 480 -29.41 28.16 4.83
CA MET A 480 -30.00 29.46 4.47
C MET A 480 -29.33 30.06 3.23
N VAL A 481 -28.15 29.56 2.86
CA VAL A 481 -27.29 30.03 1.76
C VAL A 481 -27.24 29.02 0.61
N VAL A 482 -26.83 29.48 -0.57
CA VAL A 482 -26.45 28.62 -1.71
C VAL A 482 -24.94 28.71 -1.83
N GLN A 483 -24.24 27.69 -1.33
CA GLN A 483 -22.77 27.70 -1.22
C GLN A 483 -22.22 26.27 -1.31
N LYS A 484 -20.96 26.12 -1.72
CA LYS A 484 -20.27 24.85 -1.58
C LYS A 484 -19.77 24.64 -0.15
N GLY A 485 -19.63 23.38 0.24
CA GLY A 485 -18.95 22.98 1.47
C GLY A 485 -18.01 21.80 1.24
N ILE A 486 -17.14 21.53 2.21
CA ILE A 486 -16.53 20.21 2.40
C ILE A 486 -17.29 19.51 3.52
N MET A 487 -17.81 18.32 3.24
CA MET A 487 -18.27 17.38 4.26
C MET A 487 -17.07 16.53 4.69
N LYS A 488 -16.82 16.44 6.00
CA LYS A 488 -15.93 15.44 6.58
C LYS A 488 -16.72 14.54 7.53
N LEU A 489 -16.48 13.23 7.44
CA LEU A 489 -17.10 12.20 8.25
C LEU A 489 -16.01 11.49 9.04
N TYR A 490 -16.19 11.34 10.35
CA TYR A 490 -15.23 10.68 11.22
C TYR A 490 -15.86 9.55 12.02
N LEU A 491 -15.19 8.41 12.12
CA LEU A 491 -15.58 7.26 12.93
C LEU A 491 -14.68 7.16 14.16
N GLY A 492 -15.26 7.12 15.36
CA GLY A 492 -14.53 6.91 16.62
C GLY A 492 -15.27 5.92 17.53
N PRO A 493 -14.62 5.43 18.60
CA PRO A 493 -15.28 4.59 19.60
C PRO A 493 -16.37 5.40 20.32
N LYS A 494 -17.29 4.72 21.02
CA LYS A 494 -18.28 5.44 21.83
C LYS A 494 -17.64 6.00 23.09
N VAL A 495 -17.47 7.32 23.14
CA VAL A 495 -16.92 8.08 24.28
C VAL A 495 -17.92 9.11 24.80
N THR A 496 -17.76 9.57 26.04
CA THR A 496 -18.57 10.66 26.59
C THR A 496 -18.04 12.02 26.12
N LEU A 497 -18.89 13.06 26.14
CA LEU A 497 -18.52 14.40 25.70
C LEU A 497 -17.34 15.03 26.46
N GLY A 498 -17.08 14.61 27.71
CA GLY A 498 -15.91 15.05 28.48
C GLY A 498 -14.62 14.41 28.00
N GLU A 499 -14.66 13.12 27.69
CA GLU A 499 -13.49 12.30 27.29
C GLU A 499 -13.03 12.60 25.86
N ILE A 500 -13.90 13.11 24.96
CA ILE A 500 -13.50 13.46 23.58
C ILE A 500 -12.30 14.42 23.52
N ARG A 501 -12.00 15.18 24.59
CA ARG A 501 -10.82 16.07 24.60
C ARG A 501 -9.50 15.33 24.62
N GLU A 502 -9.43 14.29 25.42
CA GLU A 502 -8.31 13.39 25.51
C GLU A 502 -8.35 12.42 24.31
N ASN A 503 -9.55 11.96 23.96
CA ASN A 503 -9.82 10.93 22.96
C ASN A 503 -10.09 11.47 21.54
N LYS A 504 -9.80 12.76 21.24
CA LYS A 504 -9.92 13.33 19.87
C LYS A 504 -9.01 12.60 18.88
N ASN A 505 -7.95 12.00 19.41
CA ASN A 505 -7.01 11.16 18.69
C ASN A 505 -7.52 9.73 18.48
N LEU A 506 -8.80 9.41 18.76
CA LEU A 506 -9.45 8.13 18.41
C LEU A 506 -10.45 8.24 17.23
N PHE A 507 -10.64 9.43 16.66
CA PHE A 507 -11.54 9.64 15.52
C PHE A 507 -10.79 9.51 14.18
N MET A 508 -11.05 8.40 13.48
CA MET A 508 -10.60 8.16 12.11
C MET A 508 -11.39 9.04 11.14
N LEU A 509 -10.73 9.65 10.15
CA LEU A 509 -11.37 10.25 8.99
C LEU A 509 -11.89 9.15 8.07
N LEU A 510 -13.21 8.99 8.00
CA LEU A 510 -13.88 8.02 7.13
C LEU A 510 -13.97 8.52 5.69
N ASP A 511 -14.32 9.80 5.48
CA ASP A 511 -14.36 10.41 4.15
C ASP A 511 -14.32 11.95 4.21
N SER A 512 -13.88 12.58 3.13
CA SER A 512 -13.83 14.04 2.95
C SER A 512 -14.16 14.40 1.49
N PHE A 513 -15.27 15.10 1.24
CA PHE A 513 -15.78 15.36 -0.11
C PHE A 513 -16.49 16.72 -0.30
N GLU A 514 -16.47 17.24 -1.53
CA GLU A 514 -17.20 18.46 -1.92
C GLU A 514 -18.72 18.23 -1.92
N ILE A 515 -19.46 19.17 -1.34
CA ILE A 515 -20.93 19.22 -1.39
C ILE A 515 -21.42 20.57 -1.94
N ASN A 516 -22.57 20.58 -2.62
CA ASN A 516 -23.20 21.79 -3.14
C ASN A 516 -24.53 22.03 -2.39
N LEU A 517 -24.55 22.95 -1.43
CA LEU A 517 -25.74 23.25 -0.63
C LEU A 517 -26.68 24.19 -1.38
N LYS A 518 -27.95 23.84 -1.41
CA LYS A 518 -29.07 24.69 -1.85
C LYS A 518 -29.77 25.27 -0.63
N ARG A 519 -30.45 26.41 -0.79
CA ARG A 519 -31.29 26.97 0.28
C ARG A 519 -32.44 26.01 0.60
N GLY A 520 -32.68 25.77 1.88
CA GLY A 520 -33.64 24.78 2.38
C GLY A 520 -32.97 23.49 2.85
N SER A 521 -33.70 22.38 2.78
CA SER A 521 -33.21 21.05 3.19
C SER A 521 -32.43 20.37 2.06
N ASN A 522 -31.27 19.79 2.42
CA ASN A 522 -30.38 19.05 1.53
C ASN A 522 -30.18 17.64 2.10
N LEU A 523 -30.64 16.61 1.38
CA LEU A 523 -30.36 15.22 1.74
C LEU A 523 -29.11 14.75 0.99
N ILE A 524 -27.98 14.73 1.68
CA ILE A 524 -26.72 14.19 1.18
C ILE A 524 -26.73 12.68 1.48
N THR A 525 -26.49 11.85 0.46
CA THR A 525 -26.27 10.41 0.62
C THR A 525 -24.88 10.10 0.09
N ARG A 526 -24.11 9.32 0.84
CA ARG A 526 -22.77 8.86 0.48
C ARG A 526 -22.70 7.36 0.70
N THR A 527 -22.36 6.58 -0.32
CA THR A 527 -22.20 5.13 -0.21
C THR A 527 -20.75 4.75 0.08
N SER A 528 -20.51 3.54 0.61
CA SER A 528 -19.16 2.98 0.82
C SER A 528 -18.28 3.09 -0.42
N ASP A 529 -18.86 2.76 -1.58
CA ASP A 529 -18.16 2.64 -2.86
C ASP A 529 -17.80 4.01 -3.47
N GLU A 530 -18.30 5.10 -2.90
CA GLU A 530 -18.02 6.48 -3.32
C GLU A 530 -16.92 7.14 -2.48
N ILE A 531 -16.48 6.52 -1.37
CA ILE A 531 -15.52 7.09 -0.42
C ILE A 531 -14.16 7.36 -1.09
N ASN A 532 -13.52 8.46 -0.72
CA ASN A 532 -12.27 8.89 -1.35
C ASN A 532 -11.03 8.23 -0.71
N ASN A 533 -9.95 8.08 -1.50
CA ASN A 533 -8.64 7.56 -1.09
C ASN A 533 -8.58 6.09 -0.63
N ILE A 534 -9.66 5.33 -0.80
CA ILE A 534 -9.65 3.87 -0.70
C ILE A 534 -9.32 3.21 -2.04
N SER A 535 -8.98 1.93 -2.02
CA SER A 535 -8.90 1.06 -3.20
C SER A 535 -9.56 -0.29 -2.95
N ASP A 536 -10.02 -0.92 -4.02
CA ASP A 536 -10.43 -2.32 -4.01
C ASP A 536 -9.22 -3.26 -3.85
N ASP A 537 -9.49 -4.55 -3.72
CA ASP A 537 -8.43 -5.57 -3.77
C ASP A 537 -7.73 -5.61 -5.13
N PHE A 538 -6.45 -5.97 -5.13
CA PHE A 538 -5.65 -6.10 -6.35
C PHE A 538 -6.27 -7.14 -7.30
N VAL A 539 -6.22 -6.85 -8.60
CA VAL A 539 -6.61 -7.80 -9.64
C VAL A 539 -5.50 -8.85 -9.77
N PRO A 540 -5.79 -10.16 -9.63
CA PRO A 540 -4.76 -11.20 -9.72
C PRO A 540 -3.96 -11.13 -11.02
N LEU A 541 -2.64 -11.34 -10.95
CA LEU A 541 -1.72 -11.21 -12.08
C LEU A 541 -2.17 -12.01 -13.31
N ARG A 542 -2.68 -13.23 -13.08
CA ARG A 542 -3.23 -14.11 -14.13
C ARG A 542 -4.48 -13.54 -14.80
N THR A 543 -5.33 -12.82 -14.05
CA THR A 543 -6.49 -12.09 -14.59
C THR A 543 -6.05 -10.86 -15.37
N VAL A 544 -5.01 -10.13 -14.93
CA VAL A 544 -4.44 -9.02 -15.71
C VAL A 544 -3.87 -9.52 -17.06
N ARG A 545 -3.13 -10.64 -17.05
CA ARG A 545 -2.66 -11.32 -18.28
C ARG A 545 -3.79 -11.66 -19.22
N LYS A 546 -4.86 -12.28 -18.71
CA LYS A 546 -6.06 -12.59 -19.50
C LYS A 546 -6.68 -11.32 -20.10
N ASN A 547 -6.90 -10.28 -19.30
CA ASN A 547 -7.53 -9.03 -19.76
C ASN A 547 -6.70 -8.33 -20.85
N VAL A 548 -5.37 -8.43 -20.80
CA VAL A 548 -4.48 -7.95 -21.87
C VAL A 548 -4.69 -8.75 -23.16
N ILE A 549 -4.67 -10.09 -23.08
CA ILE A 549 -4.86 -10.98 -24.23
C ILE A 549 -6.24 -10.77 -24.86
N ASP A 550 -7.31 -10.79 -24.05
CA ASP A 550 -8.68 -10.57 -24.51
C ASP A 550 -8.84 -9.18 -25.15
N SER A 551 -8.09 -8.17 -24.67
CA SER A 551 -8.06 -6.82 -25.25
C SER A 551 -7.23 -6.69 -26.53
N GLU A 552 -6.24 -7.55 -26.77
CA GLU A 552 -5.54 -7.63 -28.07
C GLU A 552 -6.41 -8.28 -29.15
N PHE A 553 -7.19 -9.30 -28.78
CA PHE A 553 -8.11 -9.99 -29.69
C PHE A 553 -9.48 -9.30 -29.83
N GLY A 554 -9.73 -8.22 -29.09
CA GLY A 554 -10.99 -7.46 -29.13
C GLY A 554 -12.20 -8.21 -28.53
N VAL A 555 -11.93 -9.18 -27.64
CA VAL A 555 -12.93 -9.99 -26.93
C VAL A 555 -13.47 -9.23 -25.71
N ASP A 556 -12.60 -8.54 -24.98
CA ASP A 556 -12.94 -7.67 -23.85
C ASP A 556 -12.01 -6.45 -23.82
N ALA A 557 -12.03 -5.65 -22.75
CA ALA A 557 -11.29 -4.41 -22.62
C ALA A 557 -10.49 -4.33 -21.32
N LEU A 558 -9.18 -4.03 -21.42
CA LEU A 558 -8.35 -3.76 -20.25
C LEU A 558 -8.81 -2.47 -19.54
N PRO A 559 -9.12 -2.50 -18.22
CA PRO A 559 -9.47 -1.30 -17.47
C PRO A 559 -8.29 -0.33 -17.33
N LEU A 560 -8.54 0.96 -17.60
CA LEU A 560 -7.56 2.04 -17.51
C LEU A 560 -7.69 2.79 -16.17
N ASN A 561 -7.28 2.13 -15.10
CA ASN A 561 -7.22 2.70 -13.76
C ASN A 561 -5.85 3.36 -13.53
N SER A 562 -5.77 4.42 -12.73
CA SER A 562 -4.46 4.97 -12.34
C SER A 562 -3.80 4.09 -11.30
N VAL A 563 -2.47 3.99 -11.29
CA VAL A 563 -1.72 3.26 -10.25
C VAL A 563 -2.12 3.78 -8.86
N ARG A 564 -2.25 5.10 -8.70
CA ARG A 564 -2.71 5.76 -7.45
C ARG A 564 -4.06 5.24 -6.95
N SER A 565 -4.99 4.87 -7.84
CA SER A 565 -6.31 4.33 -7.45
C SER A 565 -6.29 2.86 -7.03
N GLN A 566 -5.20 2.14 -7.31
CA GLN A 566 -5.03 0.72 -6.94
C GLN A 566 -4.28 0.54 -5.61
N ILE A 567 -3.63 1.60 -5.10
CA ILE A 567 -2.75 1.58 -3.91
C ILE A 567 -3.31 2.45 -2.75
N GLY A 568 -4.64 2.56 -2.70
CA GLY A 568 -5.37 3.26 -1.65
C GLY A 568 -5.43 2.47 -0.34
N PHE A 569 -6.04 3.05 0.69
CA PHE A 569 -6.33 2.26 1.90
C PHE A 569 -7.39 1.19 1.54
N PRO A 570 -7.27 -0.08 1.94
CA PRO A 570 -8.13 -1.10 1.38
C PRO A 570 -9.60 -0.95 1.83
N SER A 571 -10.52 -0.89 0.88
CA SER A 571 -11.94 -0.55 1.09
C SER A 571 -12.61 -1.42 2.15
N ARG A 572 -12.44 -2.74 2.07
CA ARG A 572 -12.93 -3.74 3.04
C ARG A 572 -12.58 -3.43 4.51
N LEU A 573 -11.43 -2.78 4.74
CA LEU A 573 -10.90 -2.49 6.08
C LEU A 573 -11.38 -1.14 6.60
N ILE A 574 -12.20 -0.36 5.87
CA ILE A 574 -12.58 0.99 6.31
C ILE A 574 -13.43 0.99 7.59
N LEU A 575 -14.05 -0.14 7.93
CA LEU A 575 -14.76 -0.34 9.18
C LEU A 575 -14.01 -1.33 10.08
N PRO A 576 -13.95 -1.09 11.40
CA PRO A 576 -13.44 -2.07 12.34
C PRO A 576 -14.41 -3.24 12.49
N LYS A 577 -13.92 -4.37 13.03
CA LYS A 577 -14.74 -5.54 13.34
C LYS A 577 -15.91 -5.15 14.27
N GLY A 578 -17.09 -5.72 14.04
CA GLY A 578 -18.25 -5.51 14.90
C GLY A 578 -18.39 -6.62 15.96
N SER A 579 -19.45 -6.55 16.77
CA SER A 579 -19.90 -7.67 17.59
C SER A 579 -21.21 -8.26 17.05
N SER A 580 -21.58 -9.48 17.45
CA SER A 580 -22.86 -10.11 17.05
C SER A 580 -24.07 -9.27 17.43
N ASP A 581 -24.01 -8.68 18.61
CA ASP A 581 -25.11 -7.95 19.24
C ASP A 581 -25.07 -6.45 18.85
N GLY A 582 -23.96 -6.03 18.24
CA GLY A 582 -23.72 -4.70 17.74
C GLY A 582 -22.81 -3.88 18.66
N LEU A 583 -21.61 -3.56 18.19
CA LEU A 583 -20.63 -2.78 18.93
C LEU A 583 -20.89 -1.28 18.73
N PRO A 584 -20.90 -0.44 19.79
CA PRO A 584 -21.27 0.96 19.68
C PRO A 584 -20.09 1.83 19.22
N PHE A 585 -20.32 2.65 18.20
CA PHE A 585 -19.37 3.65 17.71
C PHE A 585 -20.04 5.01 17.60
N GLN A 586 -19.25 6.04 17.34
CA GLN A 586 -19.74 7.39 17.07
C GLN A 586 -19.28 7.87 15.69
N LEU A 587 -20.25 8.33 14.89
CA LEU A 587 -20.01 9.02 13.62
C LEU A 587 -20.13 10.53 13.86
N PHE A 588 -19.03 11.26 13.70
CA PHE A 588 -19.00 12.72 13.73
C PHE A 588 -19.06 13.27 12.30
N ALA A 589 -20.10 14.04 11.99
CA ALA A 589 -20.24 14.76 10.73
C ALA A 589 -19.92 16.24 10.93
N PHE A 590 -19.12 16.80 10.02
CA PHE A 590 -18.66 18.19 10.07
C PHE A 590 -18.73 18.82 8.67
N VAL A 591 -19.33 20.01 8.55
CA VAL A 591 -19.38 20.75 7.28
C VAL A 591 -18.65 22.08 7.41
N ALA A 592 -17.64 22.29 6.56
CA ALA A 592 -16.92 23.57 6.43
C ALA A 592 -17.29 24.31 5.12
N PRO A 593 -17.21 25.66 5.09
CA PRO A 593 -17.44 26.44 3.88
C PRO A 593 -16.34 26.22 2.84
N TYR A 594 -16.71 25.92 1.60
CA TYR A 594 -15.77 25.72 0.49
C TYR A 594 -15.96 26.79 -0.58
N ILE A 595 -14.87 27.39 -1.06
CA ILE A 595 -14.91 28.38 -2.14
C ILE A 595 -13.79 28.07 -3.12
N LYS A 596 -14.14 27.52 -4.29
CA LYS A 596 -13.16 27.14 -5.31
C LYS A 596 -12.44 28.38 -5.84
N ALA A 597 -11.11 28.38 -5.78
CA ALA A 597 -10.31 29.48 -6.33
C ALA A 597 -10.59 29.66 -7.83
N ILE A 598 -10.91 30.89 -8.23
CA ILE A 598 -11.12 31.27 -9.64
C ILE A 598 -9.76 31.64 -10.23
N PRO A 599 -9.34 31.08 -11.38
CA PRO A 599 -8.11 31.52 -12.07
C PRO A 599 -8.18 33.02 -12.37
N GLY A 600 -7.20 33.79 -11.88
CA GLY A 600 -7.15 35.26 -12.03
C GLY A 600 -8.06 36.05 -11.07
N GLY A 601 -8.81 35.40 -10.18
CA GLY A 601 -9.61 36.09 -9.16
C GLY A 601 -8.75 36.63 -8.01
N SER A 602 -8.94 37.91 -7.64
CA SER A 602 -8.24 38.49 -6.48
C SER A 602 -8.67 37.79 -5.18
N LYS A 603 -7.70 37.24 -4.43
CA LYS A 603 -7.91 36.51 -3.17
C LYS A 603 -8.41 37.38 -1.99
N ALA A 604 -8.52 38.70 -2.19
CA ALA A 604 -8.52 39.69 -1.11
C ALA A 604 -9.72 39.65 -0.14
N ASN A 605 -10.89 39.12 -0.53
CA ASN A 605 -12.16 39.34 0.18
C ASN A 605 -12.78 38.10 0.86
N ILE A 606 -12.01 37.04 1.11
CA ILE A 606 -12.51 35.85 1.84
C ILE A 606 -11.51 35.47 2.94
N GLN A 607 -11.64 36.11 4.09
CA GLN A 607 -10.86 35.85 5.32
C GLN A 607 -11.36 34.64 6.14
N LEU A 608 -12.05 33.68 5.51
CA LEU A 608 -12.54 32.47 6.17
C LEU A 608 -11.69 31.24 5.81
N ASN A 609 -10.61 31.07 6.57
CA ASN A 609 -9.96 29.80 6.92
C ASN A 609 -9.70 28.76 5.79
N TYR A 610 -9.60 29.20 4.54
CA TYR A 610 -9.45 28.35 3.34
C TYR A 610 -8.34 27.32 3.54
N ASP A 611 -7.20 27.76 4.07
CA ASP A 611 -6.03 26.93 4.32
C ASP A 611 -6.21 25.88 5.43
N ALA A 612 -7.03 26.09 6.46
CA ALA A 612 -7.22 25.06 7.50
C ALA A 612 -8.02 23.86 6.94
N ILE A 613 -9.00 24.12 6.08
CA ILE A 613 -9.97 23.13 5.62
C ILE A 613 -9.33 22.01 4.78
N PHE A 614 -8.27 22.33 4.03
CA PHE A 614 -7.48 21.35 3.26
C PHE A 614 -6.43 20.61 4.09
N SER A 615 -6.19 20.99 5.35
CA SER A 615 -5.41 20.11 6.23
C SER A 615 -6.18 18.79 6.36
N PRO A 616 -5.55 17.63 6.12
CA PRO A 616 -6.25 16.36 6.11
C PRO A 616 -6.88 16.06 7.47
N GLY A 617 -6.18 16.39 8.57
CA GLY A 617 -6.67 16.16 9.93
C GLY A 617 -7.71 17.16 10.46
N TYR A 618 -7.92 18.31 9.81
CA TYR A 618 -8.86 19.34 10.28
C TYR A 618 -10.31 18.81 10.39
N PRO A 619 -11.01 18.93 11.53
CA PRO A 619 -10.67 19.80 12.66
C PRO A 619 -9.79 19.16 13.77
N PHE A 620 -9.68 17.83 13.88
CA PHE A 620 -8.99 17.13 14.98
C PHE A 620 -7.44 17.12 14.89
N ASP A 621 -6.83 18.14 14.28
CA ASP A 621 -5.39 18.27 14.05
C ASP A 621 -4.71 19.41 14.83
N LEU A 622 -5.48 20.18 15.62
CA LEU A 622 -4.98 21.10 16.65
C LEU A 622 -5.81 20.90 17.95
N ASP A 623 -5.52 21.69 18.98
CA ASP A 623 -6.41 21.83 20.12
C ASP A 623 -7.65 22.65 19.76
N ILE A 624 -8.79 22.27 20.34
CA ILE A 624 -10.10 22.91 20.15
C ILE A 624 -10.86 22.83 21.47
N ASP A 625 -11.64 23.86 21.80
CA ASP A 625 -12.69 23.71 22.81
C ASP A 625 -13.82 22.82 22.26
N ILE A 626 -13.95 21.63 22.84
CA ILE A 626 -14.91 20.62 22.41
C ILE A 626 -16.35 21.01 22.71
N GLN A 627 -16.60 21.77 23.78
CA GLN A 627 -17.94 22.32 23.98
C GLN A 627 -18.25 23.31 22.87
N GLU A 628 -17.31 24.14 22.42
CA GLU A 628 -17.54 24.98 21.24
C GLU A 628 -17.79 24.14 19.98
N LEU A 629 -16.93 23.16 19.66
CA LEU A 629 -17.02 22.35 18.45
C LEU A 629 -18.36 21.62 18.31
N PHE A 630 -18.80 20.90 19.35
CA PHE A 630 -20.03 20.10 19.30
C PHE A 630 -21.31 20.93 19.48
N ASN A 631 -21.21 22.19 19.94
CA ASN A 631 -22.32 23.14 19.96
C ASN A 631 -22.49 23.91 18.63
N LEU A 632 -21.62 23.70 17.64
CA LEU A 632 -21.77 24.30 16.32
C LEU A 632 -22.89 23.62 15.51
N PRO A 633 -23.79 24.39 14.87
CA PRO A 633 -24.89 23.83 14.10
C PRO A 633 -24.40 23.05 12.88
N ASN A 634 -23.25 23.38 12.32
CA ASN A 634 -22.63 22.69 11.18
C ASN A 634 -21.87 21.41 11.56
N THR A 635 -22.15 20.85 12.75
CA THR A 635 -21.60 19.59 13.24
C THR A 635 -22.69 18.69 13.83
N LEU A 636 -22.46 17.38 13.87
CA LEU A 636 -23.31 16.45 14.60
C LEU A 636 -22.52 15.20 15.00
N LEU A 637 -22.57 14.81 16.28
CA LEU A 637 -22.11 13.51 16.76
C LEU A 637 -23.31 12.54 16.79
N LYS A 638 -23.14 11.35 16.23
CA LYS A 638 -24.20 10.35 16.11
C LYS A 638 -23.72 8.98 16.57
N ASP A 639 -24.31 8.47 17.63
CA ASP A 639 -24.16 7.05 18.00
C ASP A 639 -24.65 6.16 16.85
N ILE A 640 -23.81 5.20 16.46
CA ILE A 640 -24.08 4.15 15.49
C ILE A 640 -23.70 2.78 16.09
N THR A 641 -24.04 1.71 15.39
CA THR A 641 -23.76 0.34 15.84
C THR A 641 -23.21 -0.48 14.67
N ILE A 642 -22.04 -1.09 14.87
CA ILE A 642 -21.40 -1.97 13.89
C ILE A 642 -21.65 -3.42 14.32
N THR A 643 -22.46 -4.12 13.52
CA THR A 643 -22.68 -5.57 13.72
C THR A 643 -21.59 -6.37 13.02
N HIS A 644 -21.29 -7.56 13.51
CA HIS A 644 -20.51 -8.55 12.79
C HIS A 644 -21.39 -9.77 12.52
N LYS A 645 -21.36 -10.26 11.28
CA LYS A 645 -21.99 -11.53 10.92
C LYS A 645 -21.18 -12.64 11.59
N THR A 646 -21.67 -13.11 12.73
CA THR A 646 -21.18 -14.37 13.30
C THR A 646 -21.37 -15.48 12.27
N GLU A 647 -20.26 -16.04 11.82
CA GLU A 647 -20.29 -17.35 11.20
C GLU A 647 -20.79 -18.35 12.23
N SER A 648 -21.43 -19.43 11.78
CA SER A 648 -21.97 -20.49 12.64
C SER A 648 -20.85 -21.39 13.17
N LYS A 649 -19.89 -20.75 13.86
CA LYS A 649 -18.47 -21.11 13.94
C LYS A 649 -17.83 -21.31 12.56
N PRO A 650 -16.78 -20.55 12.19
CA PRO A 650 -15.77 -21.15 11.34
C PRO A 650 -15.29 -22.37 12.12
N GLY A 651 -15.30 -23.54 11.50
CA GLY A 651 -14.48 -24.62 12.02
C GLY A 651 -13.04 -24.14 12.01
N THR A 652 -12.24 -24.62 12.95
CA THR A 652 -10.85 -24.96 12.63
C THR A 652 -10.88 -25.65 11.27
N TYR A 653 -10.30 -25.05 10.23
CA TYR A 653 -10.19 -25.69 8.92
C TYR A 653 -9.29 -26.91 9.12
N GLY A 654 -9.90 -28.09 9.33
CA GLY A 654 -9.24 -29.29 9.84
C GLY A 654 -9.48 -29.61 11.33
N SER A 655 -10.72 -29.63 11.83
CA SER A 655 -11.05 -30.47 13.01
C SER A 655 -12.51 -30.95 13.02
N GLY A 656 -12.71 -32.19 12.56
CA GLY A 656 -14.01 -32.86 12.58
C GLY A 656 -14.13 -33.89 13.72
N TYR A 657 -15.26 -33.80 14.44
CA TYR A 657 -15.89 -34.80 15.31
C TYR A 657 -15.56 -34.90 16.82
N ASN A 658 -16.69 -35.07 17.55
CA ASN A 658 -16.87 -35.56 18.92
C ASN A 658 -16.43 -34.70 20.12
N ARG A 659 -17.37 -33.86 20.58
CA ARG A 659 -17.52 -33.54 22.01
C ARG A 659 -18.62 -34.40 22.66
N GLU A 660 -18.21 -35.49 23.27
CA GLU A 660 -18.86 -36.14 24.42
C GLU A 660 -17.75 -36.45 25.43
N LYS A 661 -17.85 -36.28 26.75
CA LYS A 661 -18.94 -35.88 27.67
C LYS A 661 -18.30 -35.13 28.87
N LYS A 662 -19.14 -34.49 29.70
CA LYS A 662 -18.75 -33.87 30.99
C LYS A 662 -17.97 -34.83 31.90
N TRP A 663 -17.07 -34.28 32.72
CA TRP A 663 -16.97 -34.56 34.16
C TRP A 663 -16.55 -33.28 34.92
N ASP A 664 -16.83 -33.25 36.22
CA ASP A 664 -16.83 -32.04 37.06
C ASP A 664 -15.48 -31.73 37.75
N VAL A 665 -15.40 -30.49 38.25
CA VAL A 665 -14.42 -29.83 39.14
C VAL A 665 -13.72 -30.73 40.17
N VAL A 666 -12.37 -30.62 40.31
CA VAL A 666 -11.59 -30.54 41.57
C VAL A 666 -10.28 -29.76 41.33
N ASP A 667 -9.80 -29.06 42.38
CA ASP A 667 -8.61 -28.21 42.51
C ASP A 667 -7.23 -28.78 42.12
N ASP A 668 -6.30 -27.83 41.90
CA ASP A 668 -4.86 -27.81 42.22
C ASP A 668 -4.19 -29.12 42.66
N ASN A 669 -3.11 -29.51 41.97
CA ASN A 669 -1.75 -29.27 42.50
C ASN A 669 -0.63 -29.57 41.49
N ILE A 670 0.50 -28.88 41.72
CA ILE A 670 1.83 -29.06 41.14
C ILE A 670 2.27 -30.53 41.12
N MET A 671 2.86 -31.01 40.01
CA MET A 671 4.11 -31.79 40.03
C MET A 671 4.87 -31.66 38.71
N ASP A 672 6.17 -31.88 38.81
CA ASP A 672 7.22 -31.47 37.87
C ASP A 672 7.90 -32.71 37.21
N TYR A 673 8.78 -32.46 36.24
CA TYR A 673 9.74 -33.37 35.59
C TYR A 673 9.37 -34.29 34.39
N ASP A 674 10.28 -34.14 33.40
CA ASP A 674 10.95 -35.12 32.53
C ASP A 674 10.29 -35.78 31.32
N ILE A 675 10.93 -35.51 30.19
CA ILE A 675 10.87 -36.24 28.91
C ILE A 675 11.95 -37.33 28.91
N PRO A 676 11.60 -38.60 28.65
CA PRO A 676 12.55 -39.59 28.16
C PRO A 676 12.34 -39.89 26.67
N SER A 677 13.46 -39.82 25.97
CA SER A 677 13.75 -40.19 24.59
C SER A 677 13.34 -41.59 24.10
N ASP A 678 13.23 -41.66 22.77
CA ASP A 678 13.56 -42.79 21.86
C ASP A 678 12.43 -43.74 21.36
N PRO A 679 12.55 -44.29 20.13
CA PRO A 679 11.39 -44.63 19.30
C PRO A 679 11.19 -46.15 19.06
N LEU A 680 10.24 -46.46 18.16
CA LEU A 680 10.00 -47.77 17.52
C LEU A 680 9.47 -48.89 18.43
N ALA A 681 8.14 -48.96 18.54
CA ALA A 681 7.44 -50.20 18.84
C ALA A 681 6.35 -50.48 17.78
N LEU A 682 6.60 -51.46 16.92
CA LEU A 682 5.66 -52.00 15.94
C LEU A 682 4.60 -52.90 16.61
N GLY A 683 3.38 -52.90 16.06
CA GLY A 683 2.29 -53.81 16.42
C GLY A 683 1.19 -53.13 17.24
N THR A 684 -0.10 -53.33 16.97
CA THR A 684 -0.76 -54.43 16.24
C THR A 684 -2.04 -53.94 15.56
N ARG A 685 -2.50 -54.67 14.53
CA ARG A 685 -3.70 -54.35 13.73
C ARG A 685 -4.88 -55.25 14.15
N PRO A 686 -6.00 -54.71 14.66
CA PRO A 686 -7.23 -55.48 14.87
C PRO A 686 -8.16 -55.43 13.66
N GLU A 687 -8.31 -56.60 13.06
CA GLU A 687 -9.38 -57.15 12.23
C GLU A 687 -10.65 -56.33 11.90
N PHE A 688 -10.99 -56.35 10.60
CA PHE A 688 -12.35 -56.09 10.09
C PHE A 688 -13.34 -57.14 10.64
N THR A 689 -14.39 -56.69 11.34
CA THR A 689 -15.61 -57.50 11.50
C THR A 689 -16.83 -56.78 10.94
N LYS A 690 -17.61 -57.53 10.15
CA LYS A 690 -18.77 -57.05 9.40
C LYS A 690 -19.96 -56.79 10.32
N LYS A 691 -20.65 -55.66 10.13
CA LYS A 691 -22.12 -55.65 10.03
C LYS A 691 -22.57 -54.79 8.85
N LYS A 692 -23.41 -55.39 8.00
CA LYS A 692 -24.21 -54.67 7.02
C LYS A 692 -25.46 -54.18 7.73
N ASP A 693 -25.87 -52.94 7.48
CA ASP A 693 -27.28 -52.56 7.46
C ASP A 693 -27.51 -51.59 6.30
N ALA A 694 -28.73 -51.60 5.75
CA ALA A 694 -28.99 -51.13 4.40
C ALA A 694 -29.29 -49.62 4.31
N PHE A 695 -28.89 -49.03 3.17
CA PHE A 695 -29.15 -47.65 2.78
C PHE A 695 -30.66 -47.39 2.60
N ASP A 696 -31.25 -46.45 3.36
CA ASP A 696 -32.61 -45.93 3.07
C ASP A 696 -32.52 -44.64 2.25
N TYR A 697 -33.20 -44.63 1.11
CA TYR A 697 -33.04 -43.66 0.03
C TYR A 697 -34.25 -42.71 -0.09
N LYS A 698 -34.69 -42.10 1.03
CA LYS A 698 -35.84 -41.17 1.04
C LYS A 698 -35.64 -39.94 1.94
N SER A 699 -35.23 -38.82 1.33
CA SER A 699 -35.99 -37.53 1.34
C SER A 699 -35.12 -36.30 1.03
N ARG A 700 -34.72 -36.12 -0.25
CA ARG A 700 -34.38 -34.79 -0.79
C ARG A 700 -35.39 -34.39 -1.86
N LYS A 701 -36.35 -33.53 -1.51
CA LYS A 701 -37.26 -32.87 -2.45
C LYS A 701 -37.60 -31.47 -1.93
N GLY A 702 -37.30 -30.46 -2.74
CA GLY A 702 -37.87 -29.11 -2.56
C GLY A 702 -36.88 -27.96 -2.47
N GLN A 703 -36.07 -27.69 -3.51
CA GLN A 703 -35.51 -26.33 -3.67
C GLN A 703 -35.16 -25.86 -5.09
N TYR A 704 -35.81 -26.39 -6.15
CA TYR A 704 -35.83 -25.72 -7.45
C TYR A 704 -37.23 -25.69 -8.06
N GLY A 705 -37.68 -24.48 -8.41
CA GLY A 705 -38.95 -24.21 -9.09
C GLY A 705 -38.93 -24.62 -10.57
N LYS A 706 -40.12 -24.79 -11.15
CA LYS A 706 -40.32 -25.44 -12.45
C LYS A 706 -39.82 -24.61 -13.64
N LYS A 707 -39.28 -25.31 -14.64
CA LYS A 707 -39.28 -24.86 -16.05
C LYS A 707 -40.62 -25.23 -16.69
N ASP A 708 -41.21 -24.29 -17.41
CA ASP A 708 -42.18 -24.51 -18.50
C ASP A 708 -42.16 -23.25 -19.40
N LYS A 709 -42.39 -23.42 -20.71
CA LYS A 709 -42.21 -22.44 -21.82
C LYS A 709 -40.74 -22.29 -22.30
N TYR A 710 -40.37 -22.57 -23.56
CA TYR A 710 -41.12 -23.00 -24.76
C TYR A 710 -40.35 -24.02 -25.60
N THR A 711 -41.12 -24.85 -26.32
CA THR A 711 -40.76 -25.57 -27.56
C THR A 711 -41.27 -24.75 -28.76
N ILE A 712 -40.77 -24.84 -30.00
CA ILE A 712 -39.80 -25.75 -30.64
C ILE A 712 -38.96 -24.91 -31.68
N ASP A 713 -38.06 -25.37 -32.57
CA ASP A 713 -38.18 -26.36 -33.66
C ASP A 713 -36.80 -26.77 -34.25
N LYS A 714 -36.75 -27.82 -35.10
CA LYS A 714 -35.53 -28.36 -35.75
C LYS A 714 -35.60 -28.29 -37.28
N THR A 715 -34.46 -28.01 -37.92
CA THR A 715 -34.16 -28.46 -39.30
C THR A 715 -32.67 -28.81 -39.45
N ASP A 716 -32.38 -30.09 -39.69
CA ASP A 716 -31.09 -30.70 -40.10
C ASP A 716 -30.75 -30.37 -41.60
N PRO A 717 -29.58 -30.73 -42.23
CA PRO A 717 -28.66 -31.84 -41.88
C PRO A 717 -27.13 -31.73 -42.14
N ILE A 718 -26.36 -32.50 -41.33
CA ILE A 718 -25.29 -33.47 -41.66
C ILE A 718 -24.32 -33.23 -42.86
N THR A 719 -23.00 -33.13 -42.55
CA THR A 719 -21.85 -33.85 -43.20
C THR A 719 -20.63 -33.77 -42.26
N LYS A 720 -20.14 -34.85 -41.65
CA LYS A 720 -19.17 -35.89 -42.09
C LYS A 720 -17.66 -35.53 -41.98
N ILE A 721 -17.03 -36.27 -41.05
CA ILE A 721 -15.61 -36.53 -40.72
C ILE A 721 -14.81 -37.01 -41.96
N PRO A 722 -13.49 -36.69 -42.12
CA PRO A 722 -12.41 -37.57 -41.62
C PRO A 722 -11.19 -36.90 -40.95
N ASP A 723 -10.63 -37.62 -39.97
CA ASP A 723 -9.25 -37.49 -39.49
C ASP A 723 -8.24 -37.88 -40.58
N GLU A 724 -7.05 -37.27 -40.59
CA GLU A 724 -5.84 -37.89 -41.14
C GLU A 724 -4.65 -37.71 -40.19
N THR A 725 -4.09 -38.85 -39.77
CA THR A 725 -2.83 -38.97 -39.02
C THR A 725 -1.63 -38.98 -39.97
N VAL A 726 -0.59 -38.20 -39.70
CA VAL A 726 0.75 -38.42 -40.28
C VAL A 726 1.83 -38.25 -39.22
N GLU A 727 2.50 -39.35 -38.87
CA GLU A 727 3.79 -39.31 -38.16
C GLU A 727 4.90 -38.84 -39.10
N PHE A 728 5.91 -38.14 -38.58
CA PHE A 728 7.28 -38.30 -39.09
C PHE A 728 8.32 -38.12 -37.98
N ARG A 729 9.08 -39.19 -37.72
CA ARG A 729 10.38 -39.12 -37.03
C ARG A 729 11.47 -38.65 -38.02
N LYS A 730 12.46 -37.90 -37.53
CA LYS A 730 13.89 -38.30 -37.59
C LYS A 730 14.84 -37.30 -36.94
N ASP A 731 15.50 -37.77 -35.89
CA ASP A 731 16.95 -37.81 -35.68
C ASP A 731 17.83 -36.75 -36.39
N ILE A 732 18.49 -35.87 -35.61
CA ILE A 732 19.91 -35.54 -35.79
C ILE A 732 20.57 -35.50 -34.40
N GLU A 733 21.75 -36.11 -34.30
CA GLU A 733 22.53 -36.30 -33.08
C GLU A 733 23.71 -35.31 -32.94
N PHE A 734 24.14 -35.10 -31.68
CA PHE A 734 25.46 -34.66 -31.20
C PHE A 734 26.22 -33.48 -31.88
N ASN A 735 26.56 -32.49 -31.04
CA ASN A 735 27.93 -32.46 -30.49
C ASN A 735 28.06 -31.62 -29.21
N LYS A 736 28.76 -32.17 -28.21
CA LYS A 736 29.27 -31.43 -27.04
C LYS A 736 30.65 -30.87 -27.38
N VAL A 737 30.93 -29.63 -26.96
CA VAL A 737 32.32 -29.14 -26.83
C VAL A 737 32.49 -28.60 -25.41
N TYR A 738 33.46 -29.18 -24.69
CA TYR A 738 33.99 -28.63 -23.45
C TYR A 738 35.22 -27.77 -23.78
N THR A 739 35.37 -26.64 -23.10
CA THR A 739 36.68 -26.01 -22.89
C THR A 739 36.78 -25.53 -21.45
N LYS A 740 37.99 -25.60 -20.89
CA LYS A 740 38.32 -25.42 -19.48
C LYS A 740 39.61 -24.59 -19.41
N ASN A 741 39.77 -23.79 -18.36
CA ASN A 741 41.02 -23.13 -17.93
C ASN A 741 41.55 -22.03 -18.92
N GLU A 742 42.45 -21.10 -18.56
CA GLU A 742 43.33 -20.95 -17.39
C GLU A 742 43.71 -19.46 -17.11
N GLU A 743 44.52 -19.22 -16.08
CA GLU A 743 44.93 -17.90 -15.53
C GLU A 743 46.12 -17.25 -16.29
N ASN A 744 46.27 -15.91 -16.25
CA ASN A 744 47.45 -15.24 -15.63
C ASN A 744 47.58 -13.69 -15.74
N SER A 745 48.22 -13.18 -14.68
CA SER A 745 48.92 -11.92 -14.35
C SER A 745 49.36 -10.85 -15.38
N ASP A 746 49.34 -9.60 -14.89
CA ASP A 746 50.34 -8.51 -14.98
C ASP A 746 50.74 -7.84 -16.32
N ASN A 747 50.50 -6.51 -16.39
CA ASN A 747 51.60 -5.53 -16.43
C ASN A 747 51.17 -4.07 -16.15
N ILE A 748 52.05 -3.31 -15.49
CA ILE A 748 51.91 -1.88 -15.18
C ILE A 748 52.88 -1.07 -16.06
N GLN A 749 52.45 0.08 -16.60
CA GLN A 749 53.38 1.17 -16.93
C GLN A 749 52.82 2.56 -16.57
N TYR A 750 53.69 3.39 -16.01
CA TYR A 750 53.42 4.76 -15.60
C TYR A 750 53.66 5.75 -16.74
N LYS A 751 52.97 6.90 -16.71
CA LYS A 751 53.40 8.09 -17.47
C LYS A 751 53.30 9.35 -16.61
N VAL A 752 54.45 9.90 -16.25
CA VAL A 752 54.60 11.21 -15.58
C VAL A 752 54.87 12.28 -16.62
N ILE A 753 54.10 13.37 -16.62
CA ILE A 753 54.47 14.67 -17.21
C ILE A 753 54.08 15.78 -16.22
N SER A 754 54.95 16.78 -16.09
CA SER A 754 54.99 17.76 -14.98
C SER A 754 54.22 19.07 -15.21
N LYS A 755 53.80 19.70 -14.11
CA LYS A 755 53.36 21.12 -14.03
C LYS A 755 54.50 22.12 -14.26
N LYS A 756 54.15 23.32 -14.73
CA LYS A 756 54.65 24.70 -14.44
C LYS A 756 53.87 25.67 -15.38
N ASP A 757 53.54 26.92 -15.06
CA ASP A 757 53.71 27.74 -13.84
C ASP A 757 52.74 28.96 -13.86
N GLU A 758 52.83 29.82 -12.83
CA GLU A 758 52.21 31.15 -12.61
C GLU A 758 50.82 31.16 -11.90
N ASN A 759 50.65 31.57 -10.63
CA ASN A 759 51.05 32.78 -9.83
C ASN A 759 49.96 33.90 -9.90
N MET A 760 49.62 34.69 -8.85
CA MET A 760 50.01 34.73 -7.41
C MET A 760 49.01 35.63 -6.61
N ALA A 761 49.23 35.75 -5.29
CA ALA A 761 48.61 36.65 -4.27
C ALA A 761 47.41 36.04 -3.48
N ILE A 762 47.57 35.37 -2.33
CA ILE A 762 48.24 35.65 -1.01
C ILE A 762 47.32 36.34 0.02
N ASP A 763 47.05 35.60 1.12
CA ASP A 763 46.40 36.03 2.36
C ASP A 763 47.13 37.13 3.14
N LYS A 764 46.44 37.79 4.11
CA LYS A 764 46.82 37.72 5.55
C LYS A 764 45.94 38.51 6.53
N ILE A 765 46.14 38.18 7.82
CA ILE A 765 45.75 38.87 9.08
C ILE A 765 44.28 38.61 9.50
N ILE A 766 43.95 37.67 10.40
CA ILE A 766 44.29 37.47 11.84
C ILE A 766 43.36 38.25 12.81
N THR A 767 42.82 37.46 13.75
CA THR A 767 41.93 37.71 14.90
C THR A 767 42.13 38.98 15.75
N LYS A 768 41.02 39.53 16.29
CA LYS A 768 40.73 39.58 17.76
C LYS A 768 39.39 40.25 18.12
N ASP A 769 38.85 39.86 19.28
CA ASP A 769 37.69 40.47 19.96
C ASP A 769 37.92 41.92 20.42
N VAL A 770 36.88 42.76 20.37
CA VAL A 770 36.53 43.77 21.38
C VAL A 770 35.00 43.90 21.46
N LYS A 771 34.46 44.12 22.67
CA LYS A 771 33.02 44.28 22.98
C LYS A 771 32.58 45.77 23.01
N THR A 772 31.26 45.93 23.21
CA THR A 772 30.55 47.01 23.95
C THR A 772 30.18 48.35 23.28
N GLU A 773 28.87 48.63 23.40
CA GLU A 773 28.19 49.91 23.69
C GLU A 773 27.76 50.88 22.56
N ASP A 774 26.42 50.88 22.36
CA ASP A 774 25.48 52.01 22.30
C ASP A 774 25.76 53.25 21.40
N LYS A 775 24.93 53.47 20.37
CA LYS A 775 23.75 54.38 20.45
C LYS A 775 22.99 54.60 19.12
N GLU A 776 21.67 54.74 19.28
CA GLU A 776 20.71 55.59 18.53
C GLU A 776 20.93 55.90 17.03
N GLY A 777 20.09 55.26 16.20
CA GLY A 777 19.10 55.95 15.35
C GLY A 777 19.57 56.93 14.26
N THR A 778 19.46 56.50 13.00
CA THR A 778 19.08 57.40 11.89
C THR A 778 18.41 56.61 10.77
N SER A 779 17.35 57.16 10.19
CA SER A 779 16.59 56.55 9.09
C SER A 779 17.36 56.63 7.77
N ILE A 780 17.49 55.52 7.05
CA ILE A 780 17.92 55.53 5.65
C ILE A 780 16.69 55.42 4.74
N ASP A 781 16.64 56.32 3.77
CA ASP A 781 15.57 56.49 2.78
C ASP A 781 15.60 55.34 1.75
N THR A 782 14.49 54.60 1.62
CA THR A 782 14.40 53.47 0.68
C THR A 782 14.12 53.90 -0.76
N THR A 783 13.84 55.18 -1.03
CA THR A 783 13.42 55.64 -2.36
C THR A 783 14.55 55.73 -3.41
N GLU A 784 15.80 55.43 -3.04
CA GLU A 784 16.96 55.44 -3.94
C GLU A 784 17.41 54.03 -4.39
N LEU A 785 16.98 52.96 -3.70
CA LEU A 785 17.31 51.58 -4.08
C LEU A 785 16.43 51.07 -5.24
N ASP A 786 15.13 51.40 -5.23
CA ASP A 786 14.17 50.94 -6.25
C ASP A 786 14.46 51.49 -7.67
N LYS A 787 15.05 52.69 -7.78
CA LYS A 787 15.41 53.26 -9.09
C LYS A 787 16.56 52.55 -9.79
N THR A 788 17.43 51.87 -9.03
CA THR A 788 18.57 51.15 -9.63
C THR A 788 18.16 49.76 -10.14
N ILE A 789 16.99 49.27 -9.74
CA ILE A 789 16.45 47.96 -10.18
C ILE A 789 15.67 48.12 -11.49
N ASP A 790 14.83 49.16 -11.62
CA ASP A 790 14.05 49.41 -12.85
C ASP A 790 14.95 49.71 -14.07
N ASP A 791 16.09 50.38 -13.89
CA ASP A 791 17.04 50.64 -15.00
C ASP A 791 17.81 49.37 -15.44
N ILE A 792 17.93 48.34 -14.59
CA ILE A 792 18.56 47.06 -14.94
C ILE A 792 17.58 46.10 -15.63
N VAL A 793 16.27 46.22 -15.37
CA VAL A 793 15.24 45.35 -15.96
C VAL A 793 14.90 45.71 -17.41
N ASN A 794 15.15 46.96 -17.85
CA ASN A 794 14.71 47.46 -19.16
C ASN A 794 15.64 47.17 -20.36
N ASP A 795 16.86 46.67 -20.16
CA ASP A 795 17.83 46.43 -21.27
C ASP A 795 17.97 44.96 -21.70
N LEU A 796 17.20 44.04 -21.08
CA LEU A 796 17.14 42.64 -21.51
C LEU A 796 16.09 42.44 -22.61
N LYS A 797 16.53 42.51 -23.87
CA LYS A 797 15.75 42.08 -25.03
C LYS A 797 15.49 40.57 -25.00
N VAL A 798 14.39 40.17 -24.37
CA VAL A 798 13.85 38.81 -24.45
C VAL A 798 13.14 38.61 -25.79
N GLU A 799 13.81 37.95 -26.74
CA GLU A 799 13.11 37.40 -27.91
C GLU A 799 12.18 36.26 -27.47
N PRO A 800 10.99 36.11 -28.09
CA PRO A 800 10.05 35.06 -27.72
C PRO A 800 10.62 33.67 -28.06
N ILE A 801 10.86 32.87 -27.03
CA ILE A 801 11.21 31.45 -27.19
C ILE A 801 10.01 30.73 -27.80
N TYR A 802 10.11 30.40 -29.08
CA TYR A 802 9.14 29.54 -29.75
C TYR A 802 9.15 28.16 -29.09
N LEU A 803 7.96 27.68 -28.70
CA LEU A 803 7.75 26.30 -28.24
C LEU A 803 8.34 25.33 -29.26
N LEU A 804 9.28 24.49 -28.81
CA LEU A 804 9.96 23.50 -29.63
C LEU A 804 8.94 22.54 -30.27
N SER A 805 8.71 22.72 -31.57
CA SER A 805 8.06 21.71 -32.40
C SER A 805 8.96 20.47 -32.45
N SER A 806 8.46 19.33 -31.97
CA SER A 806 9.26 18.10 -31.93
C SER A 806 9.81 17.74 -33.31
N PRO A 807 11.14 17.63 -33.49
CA PRO A 807 11.70 17.15 -34.74
C PRO A 807 11.35 15.67 -34.90
N ARG A 808 10.46 15.34 -35.84
CA ARG A 808 10.13 13.96 -36.22
C ARG A 808 11.31 13.27 -36.90
N ARG A 809 12.37 12.93 -36.15
CA ARG A 809 13.37 11.96 -36.59
C ARG A 809 12.86 10.55 -36.25
N ARG A 810 12.38 9.83 -37.26
CA ARG A 810 12.04 8.41 -37.14
C ARG A 810 13.33 7.59 -37.04
N TYR A 811 13.67 7.16 -35.83
CA TYR A 811 14.49 5.97 -35.63
C TYR A 811 13.55 4.74 -35.59
N PRO A 812 14.00 3.55 -36.01
CA PRO A 812 13.18 2.34 -35.93
C PRO A 812 13.02 1.90 -34.46
N THR A 813 11.89 2.23 -33.86
CA THR A 813 11.45 1.72 -32.56
C THR A 813 11.17 0.21 -32.60
N ILE A 814 11.12 -0.44 -31.42
CA ILE A 814 10.79 -1.88 -31.28
C ILE A 814 9.43 -2.21 -31.94
N PHE A 815 8.50 -1.23 -31.96
CA PHE A 815 7.25 -1.24 -32.74
C PHE A 815 7.40 -1.70 -34.21
N ASN A 816 8.54 -1.44 -34.87
CA ASN A 816 8.78 -1.82 -36.27
C ASN A 816 9.42 -3.21 -36.44
N ILE A 817 9.89 -3.83 -35.36
CA ILE A 817 10.58 -5.14 -35.39
C ILE A 817 9.58 -6.29 -35.22
N ILE A 818 8.53 -6.07 -34.42
CA ILE A 818 7.55 -7.10 -34.05
C ILE A 818 6.40 -7.22 -35.08
N LEU A 819 6.21 -6.22 -35.95
CA LEU A 819 5.12 -6.16 -36.94
C LEU A 819 5.63 -6.12 -38.39
N LYS A 820 6.29 -7.19 -38.83
CA LYS A 820 6.31 -7.56 -40.26
C LYS A 820 5.28 -8.68 -40.50
N PRO A 821 4.18 -8.44 -41.25
CA PRO A 821 3.36 -9.53 -41.73
C PRO A 821 4.18 -10.42 -42.69
N PRO A 822 3.91 -11.73 -42.76
CA PRO A 822 4.58 -12.59 -43.73
C PRO A 822 4.29 -12.11 -45.15
N TYR A 823 5.36 -12.02 -45.95
CA TYR A 823 5.27 -11.60 -47.35
C TYR A 823 4.44 -12.63 -48.12
N LYS A 824 3.27 -12.23 -48.64
CA LYS A 824 2.59 -13.02 -49.67
C LYS A 824 3.28 -12.75 -50.99
N GLU A 825 4.02 -13.72 -51.48
CA GLU A 825 4.32 -13.79 -52.91
C GLU A 825 2.99 -13.92 -53.65
N THR A 826 2.74 -13.00 -54.58
CA THR A 826 1.71 -13.13 -55.60
C THR A 826 2.41 -12.99 -56.93
N GLU A 827 2.43 -14.07 -57.69
CA GLU A 827 2.95 -14.10 -59.05
C GLU A 827 2.13 -13.14 -59.94
N SER A 828 2.82 -12.61 -60.95
CA SER A 828 2.31 -12.06 -62.22
C SER A 828 0.84 -11.62 -62.30
N ASP A 829 0.62 -10.35 -62.63
CA ASP A 829 0.06 -10.12 -63.96
C ASP A 829 0.48 -8.79 -64.61
N GLU A 830 0.34 -8.74 -65.93
CA GLU A 830 0.91 -7.74 -66.82
C GLU A 830 0.06 -6.48 -67.07
N ARG A 831 0.74 -5.36 -67.41
CA ARG A 831 0.35 -4.28 -68.35
C ARG A 831 -1.05 -3.61 -68.23
N VAL A 832 -1.08 -2.28 -68.17
CA VAL A 832 -1.35 -1.35 -69.31
C VAL A 832 -1.49 0.10 -68.78
N TYR A 833 -1.09 1.07 -69.60
CA TYR A 833 -1.16 2.52 -69.40
C TYR A 833 -2.59 3.09 -69.25
N GLU A 834 -2.78 4.07 -68.35
CA GLU A 834 -2.93 5.50 -68.70
C GLU A 834 -2.63 6.41 -67.47
#